data_AF-A0A3L7P1V3-F1
#
_entry.id   AF-A0A3L7P1V3-F1
#
_cell.length_a   1.000
_cell.length_b   1.000
_cell.length_c   1.000
_cell.angle_alpha   90.00
_cell.angle_beta   90.00
_cell.angle_gamma   90.00
#
_symmetry.space_group_name_H-M   'P 1'
#
loop_
_entity.id
_entity.type
_entity.pdbx_description
1 polymer ?
#
loop_
_entity_poly.entity_id
_entity_poly.type
_entity_poly.pdbx_seq_one_letter_code
_entity_poly.pdbx_strand_id
1 'polypeptide(L)'
;MPSTFQELTPQNFSYNSPLGWCPACQGLGVERGTGQSAIISNPNLSLNQRAVSFWPDPKTNRLFARMLQALTTTIGVDADRPWYQLTPLQQRAILYGSEQEISVPSDPETKQPGFRFVHKGIYPTIDEATRVSYTHRALFQDLVGERPCSVCGGDRMRDDAAAVRLNDTTLPQLCRLPLTETLEFLKGIKLSKEQKKVAGDLLSEAIHRLEFLVEVGLHYLTLDRSMPTLSGGESQRIRLAGQIGRALTGVLYVLDEPTIGLHPRDNGRLIGALHRLRDLGNTVVLVEHDREVLEAADRLYDFGPGSGRNGGRVTAEGTPTEILAMPEQSLTGAYLSGAKAIPVPETRRLVRRDSTATPAVKETGKKTPKSKSLFNEPDPVSGKALAAAPGVGAVSEPAASTLPLTDMRSLYDIPPGGSWIELTGARQNNLRQDELHIPTGAFTVVTGLSGSGKSSLIMETLARAVARKLTRSGEAPGPHDDLRGTSKLNKVILVDQSPLGTTPASNPATYTGVWEPIRDLFTRLPEAKIRGFKPARFSFNRPGGRCDDCEGMGQKKIEMHFLPDVWVECTTCRGKRFNQETLTVQYKDHSIADVLNLSIGQALELFGNIPKIRAPLATLAAIGLDYLTLGQSAATLSGGEAQRVKLAAELARPNNGQTLYILDEPTTGLHFDDISKLMKVLMSLVEQGNTVVVIEHNLDVIKTADWVIDLGPEAGVDGGWIVAEGTPEDIVEQAAYYQGRMEEEAQGQGARAKGKKGSQSSPSLTQSSLVTFTPTAWSEARRETYLSQTKRPVPIRSWTGELLTPIIENETRGEIEIFRAEEAAKKQSGDIDLRHVGKDTAAPWQTDGRAWHTRDRISHTGKPCRWEGPALELVIDALAQRDELAPVNWNHRSVVEVMSTEKAGGWFLHAQTGDEWLLTLKFRVKKGTFDEAALQKQLPLKPLDQLDELPVYGRGDRVKVKNIKGPFQEVTITVHWAREIDTPAFQKFLASAVNSYRQQSTAAALVVGDLAPWKVLGRKWHLSRKGFPSAKRVDWDAETLDQLFTLIESIAKDSTTEWGGKQTVTWTRPGESKPAIEVHTKRRTSIDLELYAPAGTFGLGQIATLGETREVDTARDGRQAIRIGLVAASQVSDTDLKKFLKQIWPV
;
A
#
# COMPACT_ATOMS: atom_id res chain seq x y z
N MET A 1 36.18 -19.92 51.07
CA MET A 1 36.70 -20.44 49.79
C MET A 1 36.73 -19.28 48.80
N PRO A 2 37.86 -18.94 48.17
CA PRO A 2 37.84 -17.96 47.09
C PRO A 2 37.24 -18.67 45.87
N SER A 3 36.04 -18.27 45.47
CA SER A 3 35.45 -18.66 44.20
C SER A 3 36.38 -18.16 43.09
N THR A 4 37.04 -19.09 42.39
CA THR A 4 37.76 -18.85 41.14
C THR A 4 36.79 -18.26 40.13
N PHE A 5 36.70 -16.93 40.06
CA PHE A 5 36.07 -16.25 38.94
C PHE A 5 36.94 -16.54 37.71
N GLN A 6 36.29 -16.98 36.63
CA GLN A 6 36.93 -17.16 35.34
C GLN A 6 37.49 -15.81 34.89
N GLU A 7 38.72 -15.79 34.36
CA GLU A 7 39.34 -14.55 33.88
C GLU A 7 38.46 -13.92 32.79
N LEU A 8 38.03 -12.68 33.04
CA LEU A 8 37.16 -11.95 32.12
C LEU A 8 38.02 -11.31 31.01
N THR A 9 37.78 -11.73 29.78
CA THR A 9 38.40 -11.19 28.57
C THR A 9 37.41 -10.24 27.86
N PRO A 10 37.86 -9.41 26.90
CA PRO A 10 36.95 -8.60 26.08
C PRO A 10 35.83 -9.40 25.40
N GLN A 11 36.05 -10.69 25.10
CA GLN A 11 35.05 -11.56 24.52
C GLN A 11 33.87 -11.86 25.47
N ASN A 12 34.09 -11.79 26.79
CA ASN A 12 33.02 -11.92 27.78
C ASN A 12 32.08 -10.71 27.78
N PHE A 13 32.55 -9.54 27.34
CA PHE A 13 31.75 -8.32 27.18
C PHE A 13 31.20 -8.14 25.76
N SER A 14 31.29 -9.18 24.91
CA SER A 14 30.77 -9.14 23.54
C SER A 14 29.49 -9.98 23.44
N TYR A 15 28.37 -9.34 23.10
CA TYR A 15 27.13 -10.04 22.78
C TYR A 15 27.17 -10.78 21.43
N ASN A 16 28.23 -10.60 20.64
CA ASN A 16 28.48 -11.37 19.41
C ASN A 16 29.36 -12.60 19.65
N SER A 17 29.78 -12.84 20.90
CA SER A 17 30.62 -13.97 21.27
C SER A 17 29.84 -14.95 22.14
N PRO A 18 29.97 -16.27 21.91
CA PRO A 18 29.30 -17.25 22.75
C PRO A 18 29.77 -17.22 24.21
N LEU A 19 30.92 -16.59 24.48
CA LEU A 19 31.46 -16.41 25.83
C LEU A 19 30.75 -15.31 26.62
N GLY A 20 30.14 -14.32 25.96
CA GLY A 20 29.56 -13.13 26.58
C GLY A 20 28.05 -12.97 26.41
N TRP A 21 27.47 -13.60 25.40
CA TRP A 21 26.05 -13.40 25.05
C TRP A 21 25.06 -14.02 26.06
N CYS A 22 23.89 -13.40 26.22
CA CYS A 22 22.83 -14.00 27.03
C CYS A 22 22.41 -15.36 26.41
N PRO A 23 22.37 -16.47 27.18
CA PRO A 23 22.08 -17.79 26.63
C PRO A 23 20.63 -17.95 26.13
N ALA A 24 19.70 -17.14 26.64
CA ALA A 24 18.29 -17.21 26.27
C ALA A 24 18.01 -16.58 24.89
N CYS A 25 18.61 -15.41 24.61
CA CYS A 25 18.40 -14.68 23.35
C CYS A 25 19.61 -14.75 22.40
N GLN A 26 20.68 -15.46 22.78
CA GLN A 26 21.92 -15.57 21.99
C GLN A 26 22.48 -14.20 21.59
N GLY A 27 22.43 -13.23 22.51
CA GLY A 27 22.98 -11.89 22.27
C GLY A 27 22.09 -10.94 21.48
N LEU A 28 20.89 -11.36 21.06
CA LEU A 28 19.94 -10.49 20.36
C LEU A 28 19.36 -9.40 21.28
N GLY A 29 19.22 -9.70 22.58
CA GLY A 29 18.54 -8.83 23.56
C GLY A 29 17.02 -8.84 23.46
N VAL A 30 16.48 -9.33 22.34
CA VAL A 30 15.05 -9.46 22.12
C VAL A 30 14.66 -10.93 21.99
N GLU A 31 13.42 -11.21 22.34
CA GLU A 31 12.74 -12.48 22.06
C GLU A 31 11.46 -12.19 21.27
N ARG A 32 11.05 -13.14 20.42
CA ARG A 32 9.75 -13.04 19.76
C ARG A 32 8.66 -13.46 20.75
N GLY A 33 7.77 -12.54 21.06
CA GLY A 33 6.66 -12.75 22.00
C GLY A 33 5.46 -11.88 21.66
N THR A 34 4.28 -12.25 22.14
CA THR A 34 3.05 -11.52 21.80
C THR A 34 2.88 -10.33 22.71
N GLY A 35 2.68 -9.09 22.22
CA GLY A 35 2.33 -7.87 22.99
C GLY A 35 0.99 -7.98 23.75
N GLN A 36 0.85 -7.54 25.02
CA GLN A 36 -0.48 -7.54 25.67
C GLN A 36 -1.41 -6.52 24.99
N SER A 37 -0.87 -5.36 24.61
CA SER A 37 -1.57 -4.34 23.81
C SER A 37 -1.89 -4.79 22.38
N ALA A 38 -1.16 -5.77 21.85
CA ALA A 38 -1.47 -6.38 20.56
C ALA A 38 -2.70 -7.30 20.69
N ILE A 39 -2.78 -8.08 21.78
CA ILE A 39 -3.90 -8.95 22.11
C ILE A 39 -5.15 -8.15 22.51
N ILE A 40 -5.00 -7.21 23.44
CA ILE A 40 -6.08 -6.39 23.99
C ILE A 40 -6.10 -5.06 23.24
N SER A 41 -6.92 -5.01 22.19
CA SER A 41 -6.98 -3.86 21.29
C SER A 41 -7.53 -2.59 21.92
N ASN A 42 -8.46 -2.74 22.87
CA ASN A 42 -9.06 -1.64 23.61
C ASN A 42 -9.44 -2.12 25.02
N PRO A 43 -8.71 -1.70 26.07
CA PRO A 43 -9.00 -2.08 27.45
C PRO A 43 -10.37 -1.59 27.97
N ASN A 44 -10.99 -0.61 27.32
CA ASN A 44 -12.31 -0.07 27.70
C ASN A 44 -13.47 -0.95 27.19
N LEU A 45 -13.21 -1.90 26.31
CA LEU A 45 -14.21 -2.86 25.85
C LEU A 45 -14.26 -4.07 26.80
N SER A 46 -15.44 -4.69 26.89
CA SER A 46 -15.61 -5.99 27.56
C SER A 46 -15.25 -7.17 26.66
N LEU A 47 -15.20 -8.39 27.20
CA LEU A 47 -14.97 -9.59 26.39
C LEU A 47 -16.07 -9.79 25.34
N ASN A 48 -17.33 -9.51 25.71
CA ASN A 48 -18.47 -9.54 24.78
C ASN A 48 -18.42 -8.44 23.70
N GLN A 49 -17.75 -7.33 23.99
CA GLN A 49 -17.50 -6.23 23.06
C GLN A 49 -16.18 -6.38 22.28
N ARG A 50 -15.51 -7.54 22.39
CA ARG A 50 -14.26 -7.88 21.69
C ARG A 50 -13.04 -7.09 22.19
N ALA A 51 -12.83 -7.05 23.51
CA ALA A 51 -11.57 -6.57 24.08
C ALA A 51 -10.35 -7.30 23.49
N VAL A 52 -10.47 -8.61 23.28
CA VAL A 52 -9.45 -9.45 22.61
C VAL A 52 -9.63 -9.35 21.10
N SER A 53 -8.60 -8.85 20.41
CA SER A 53 -8.66 -8.38 19.02
C SER A 53 -9.00 -9.47 17.99
N PHE A 54 -8.38 -10.64 18.12
CA PHE A 54 -8.49 -11.74 17.16
C PHE A 54 -9.59 -12.76 17.51
N TRP A 55 -10.31 -12.59 18.63
CA TRP A 55 -11.43 -13.46 18.95
C TRP A 55 -12.60 -13.24 17.98
N PRO A 56 -13.32 -14.33 17.60
CA PRO A 56 -14.56 -14.20 16.84
C PRO A 56 -15.55 -13.30 17.57
N ASP A 57 -16.36 -12.55 16.83
CA ASP A 57 -17.39 -11.71 17.44
C ASP A 57 -18.47 -12.59 18.10
N PRO A 58 -18.66 -12.52 19.44
CA PRO A 58 -19.65 -13.31 20.15
C PRO A 58 -21.08 -13.07 19.63
N LYS A 59 -21.37 -11.89 19.08
CA LYS A 59 -22.70 -11.58 18.54
C LYS A 59 -22.99 -12.30 17.23
N THR A 60 -21.96 -12.59 16.43
CA THR A 60 -22.12 -13.27 15.13
C THR A 60 -21.76 -14.75 15.18
N ASN A 61 -20.92 -15.17 16.12
CA ASN A 61 -20.45 -16.54 16.25
C ASN A 61 -21.02 -17.20 17.52
N ARG A 62 -22.15 -17.90 17.36
CA ARG A 62 -22.89 -18.56 18.45
C ARG A 62 -22.06 -19.61 19.20
N LEU A 63 -21.24 -20.40 18.50
CA LEU A 63 -20.37 -21.40 19.12
C LEU A 63 -19.35 -20.73 20.03
N PHE A 64 -18.69 -19.69 19.53
CA PHE A 64 -17.72 -18.93 20.30
C PHE A 64 -18.37 -18.21 21.49
N ALA A 65 -19.57 -17.65 21.35
CA ALA A 65 -20.32 -17.06 22.46
C ALA A 65 -20.60 -18.08 23.58
N ARG A 66 -20.99 -19.30 23.23
CA ARG A 66 -21.19 -20.40 24.20
C ARG A 66 -19.89 -20.80 24.88
N MET A 67 -18.78 -20.87 24.14
CA MET A 67 -17.46 -21.14 24.71
C MET A 67 -17.01 -20.03 25.65
N LEU A 68 -17.20 -18.77 25.25
CA LEU A 68 -16.84 -17.60 26.05
C LEU A 68 -17.67 -17.52 27.32
N GLN A 69 -18.98 -17.75 27.24
CA GLN A 69 -19.87 -17.77 28.42
C GLN A 69 -19.50 -18.90 29.39
N ALA A 70 -19.20 -20.10 28.87
CA ALA A 70 -18.75 -21.21 29.71
C ALA A 70 -17.41 -20.87 30.38
N LEU A 71 -16.45 -20.34 29.63
CA LEU A 71 -15.14 -19.89 30.12
C LEU A 71 -15.28 -18.84 31.23
N THR A 72 -16.05 -17.78 31.00
CA THR A 72 -16.21 -16.67 31.95
C THR A 72 -16.95 -17.11 33.21
N THR A 73 -17.96 -17.99 33.08
CA THR A 73 -18.66 -18.57 34.22
C THR A 73 -17.74 -19.45 35.08
N THR A 74 -16.92 -20.30 34.44
CA THR A 74 -16.00 -21.19 35.15
C THR A 74 -14.87 -20.43 35.86
N ILE A 75 -14.33 -19.39 35.23
CA ILE A 75 -13.23 -18.57 35.80
C ILE A 75 -13.76 -17.51 36.78
N GLY A 76 -15.06 -17.22 36.77
CA GLY A 76 -15.66 -16.17 37.59
C GLY A 76 -15.34 -14.76 37.08
N VAL A 77 -15.40 -14.58 35.75
CA VAL A 77 -15.21 -13.31 35.05
C VAL A 77 -16.58 -12.80 34.59
N ASP A 78 -16.85 -11.50 34.80
CA ASP A 78 -17.99 -10.85 34.15
C ASP A 78 -17.60 -10.48 32.70
N ALA A 79 -18.29 -11.10 31.73
CA ALA A 79 -18.01 -10.94 30.31
C ALA A 79 -18.42 -9.56 29.75
N ASP A 80 -19.29 -8.84 30.45
CA ASP A 80 -19.78 -7.51 30.06
C ASP A 80 -19.01 -6.38 30.73
N ARG A 81 -18.13 -6.71 31.69
CA ARG A 81 -17.26 -5.75 32.34
C ARG A 81 -16.08 -5.35 31.43
N PRO A 82 -15.75 -4.05 31.32
CA PRO A 82 -14.56 -3.59 30.60
C PRO A 82 -13.28 -4.26 31.10
N TRP A 83 -12.36 -4.58 30.17
CA TRP A 83 -11.12 -5.31 30.47
C TRP A 83 -10.28 -4.66 31.59
N TYR A 84 -10.16 -3.32 31.61
CA TYR A 84 -9.38 -2.59 32.61
C TYR A 84 -9.93 -2.74 34.04
N GLN A 85 -11.22 -3.08 34.20
CA GLN A 85 -11.86 -3.29 35.50
C GLN A 85 -11.79 -4.74 35.98
N LEU A 86 -11.29 -5.67 35.15
CA LEU A 86 -11.04 -7.04 35.57
C LEU A 86 -9.86 -7.08 36.55
N THR A 87 -9.95 -7.95 37.57
CA THR A 87 -8.84 -8.12 38.52
C THR A 87 -7.62 -8.74 37.81
N PRO A 88 -6.39 -8.51 38.31
CA PRO A 88 -5.18 -9.11 37.72
C PRO A 88 -5.24 -10.64 37.63
N LEU A 89 -5.90 -11.31 38.59
CA LEU A 89 -6.07 -12.76 38.58
C LEU A 89 -7.02 -13.22 37.47
N GLN A 90 -8.11 -12.49 37.24
CA GLN A 90 -9.05 -12.74 36.13
C GLN A 90 -8.38 -12.50 34.77
N GLN A 91 -7.63 -11.40 34.61
CA GLN A 91 -6.88 -11.12 33.39
C GLN A 91 -5.83 -12.21 33.13
N ARG A 92 -5.12 -12.67 34.16
CA ARG A 92 -4.11 -13.73 34.06
C ARG A 92 -4.73 -15.06 33.65
N ALA A 93 -5.88 -15.44 34.22
CA ALA A 93 -6.58 -16.66 33.84
C ALA A 93 -7.02 -16.66 32.36
N ILE A 94 -7.37 -15.49 31.81
CA ILE A 94 -7.68 -15.37 30.38
C ILE A 94 -6.40 -15.44 29.52
N LEU A 95 -5.34 -14.73 29.92
CA LEU A 95 -4.11 -14.61 29.12
C LEU A 95 -3.22 -15.85 29.15
N TYR A 96 -3.11 -16.51 30.30
CA TYR A 96 -2.22 -17.65 30.55
C TYR A 96 -2.97 -18.96 30.77
N GLY A 97 -4.30 -18.91 30.82
CA GLY A 97 -5.14 -20.10 30.89
C GLY A 97 -5.27 -20.67 32.30
N SER A 98 -5.96 -21.80 32.35
CA SER A 98 -6.05 -22.66 33.53
C SER A 98 -6.06 -24.12 33.08
N GLU A 99 -5.66 -25.03 33.98
CA GLU A 99 -5.76 -26.48 33.73
C GLU A 99 -7.18 -27.02 33.98
N GLN A 100 -8.14 -26.13 34.20
CA GLN A 100 -9.52 -26.50 34.51
C GLN A 100 -10.26 -26.88 33.23
N GLU A 101 -10.93 -28.04 33.26
CA GLU A 101 -11.79 -28.48 32.16
C GLU A 101 -13.09 -27.67 32.17
N ILE A 102 -13.37 -26.99 31.06
CA ILE A 102 -14.56 -26.15 30.87
C ILE A 102 -15.59 -26.95 30.09
N SER A 103 -16.77 -27.10 30.68
CA SER A 103 -17.89 -27.82 30.06
C SER A 103 -18.84 -26.85 29.37
N VAL A 104 -18.94 -26.96 28.04
CA VAL A 104 -19.90 -26.20 27.23
C VAL A 104 -21.19 -27.04 27.10
N PRO A 105 -22.33 -26.58 27.64
CA PRO A 105 -23.58 -27.32 27.58
C PRO A 105 -24.09 -27.42 26.15
N SER A 106 -24.87 -28.46 25.82
CA SER A 106 -25.51 -28.63 24.51
C SER A 106 -26.37 -27.44 24.11
N ASP A 107 -26.41 -27.09 22.83
CA ASP A 107 -27.27 -26.01 22.34
C ASP A 107 -28.71 -26.50 22.21
N PRO A 108 -29.67 -25.97 22.99
CA PRO A 108 -31.05 -26.41 22.94
C PRO A 108 -31.76 -26.03 21.62
N GLU A 109 -31.29 -25.02 20.89
CA GLU A 109 -31.89 -24.59 19.63
C GLU A 109 -31.31 -25.31 18.41
N THR A 110 -29.98 -25.48 18.37
CA THR A 110 -29.29 -26.07 17.20
C THR A 110 -29.04 -27.57 17.32
N LYS A 111 -29.43 -28.19 18.45
CA LYS A 111 -29.18 -29.60 18.80
C LYS A 111 -27.71 -30.02 18.74
N GLN A 112 -26.78 -29.06 18.79
CA GLN A 112 -25.36 -29.38 18.84
C GLN A 112 -25.02 -30.00 20.20
N PRO A 113 -24.28 -31.13 20.21
CA PRO A 113 -23.86 -31.76 21.46
C PRO A 113 -22.98 -30.82 22.28
N GLY A 114 -23.06 -30.95 23.61
CA GLY A 114 -22.11 -30.30 24.50
C GLY A 114 -20.72 -30.91 24.34
N PHE A 115 -19.69 -30.15 24.68
CA PHE A 115 -18.31 -30.61 24.62
C PHE A 115 -17.51 -29.97 25.76
N ARG A 116 -16.32 -30.51 26.00
CA ARG A 116 -15.40 -29.97 26.99
C ARG A 116 -14.13 -29.52 26.31
N PHE A 117 -13.53 -28.47 26.85
CA PHE A 117 -12.23 -27.99 26.39
C PHE A 117 -11.42 -27.45 27.57
N VAL A 118 -10.11 -27.38 27.40
CA VAL A 118 -9.21 -26.74 28.37
C VAL A 118 -8.73 -25.43 27.75
N HIS A 119 -8.89 -24.33 28.49
CA HIS A 119 -8.38 -23.03 28.06
C HIS A 119 -6.90 -22.90 28.42
N LYS A 120 -6.01 -23.23 27.47
CA LYS A 120 -4.55 -23.10 27.65
C LYS A 120 -4.06 -21.66 27.81
N GLY A 121 -4.91 -20.66 27.63
CA GLY A 121 -4.52 -19.26 27.65
C GLY A 121 -4.18 -18.72 26.27
N ILE A 122 -4.33 -17.41 26.11
CA ILE A 122 -4.03 -16.71 24.86
C ILE A 122 -2.54 -16.80 24.49
N TYR A 123 -1.62 -16.50 25.42
CA TYR A 123 -0.18 -16.51 25.11
C TYR A 123 0.33 -17.89 24.68
N PRO A 124 0.06 -18.98 25.44
CA PRO A 124 0.52 -20.31 25.05
C PRO A 124 -0.11 -20.78 23.74
N THR A 125 -1.38 -20.43 23.50
CA THR A 125 -2.09 -20.81 22.27
C THR A 125 -1.50 -20.13 21.03
N ILE A 126 -1.12 -18.84 21.12
CA ILE A 126 -0.50 -18.12 20.00
C ILE A 126 0.91 -18.67 19.71
N ASP A 127 1.72 -18.91 20.74
CA ASP A 127 3.05 -19.50 20.56
C ASP A 127 2.98 -20.92 19.96
N GLU A 128 2.06 -21.76 20.44
CA GLU A 128 1.85 -23.10 19.88
C GLU A 128 1.33 -23.05 18.42
N ALA A 129 0.32 -22.21 18.14
CA ALA A 129 -0.27 -22.10 16.81
C ALA A 129 0.74 -21.61 15.75
N THR A 130 1.59 -20.65 16.10
CA THR A 130 2.62 -20.10 15.20
C THR A 130 3.77 -21.06 14.92
N ARG A 131 4.03 -22.03 15.82
CA ARG A 131 5.00 -23.11 15.60
C ARG A 131 4.48 -24.19 14.67
N VAL A 132 3.21 -24.57 14.81
CA VAL A 132 2.64 -25.78 14.18
C VAL A 132 2.14 -25.56 12.74
N SER A 133 1.72 -24.34 12.36
CA SER A 133 1.12 -24.08 11.03
C SER A 133 1.66 -22.81 10.37
N TYR A 134 2.00 -22.91 9.08
CA TYR A 134 2.38 -21.75 8.25
C TYR A 134 1.24 -20.73 8.15
N THR A 135 0.00 -21.19 7.98
CA THR A 135 -1.18 -20.32 7.88
C THR A 135 -1.44 -19.57 9.19
N HIS A 136 -1.29 -20.23 10.35
CA HIS A 136 -1.41 -19.56 11.64
C HIS A 136 -0.24 -18.62 11.91
N ARG A 137 0.98 -18.98 11.49
CA ARG A 137 2.14 -18.09 11.58
C ARG A 137 1.89 -16.77 10.85
N ALA A 138 1.31 -16.81 9.65
CA ALA A 138 0.92 -15.61 8.91
C ALA A 138 -0.22 -14.83 9.61
N LEU A 139 -1.19 -15.53 10.18
CA LEU A 139 -2.36 -14.91 10.84
C LEU A 139 -2.04 -14.22 12.18
N PHE A 140 -1.06 -14.75 12.93
CA PHE A 140 -0.62 -14.19 14.22
C PHE A 140 0.69 -13.39 14.11
N GLN A 141 1.22 -13.20 12.90
CA GLN A 141 2.49 -12.49 12.67
C GLN A 141 2.48 -11.09 13.28
N ASP A 142 1.35 -10.40 13.22
CA ASP A 142 1.21 -9.02 13.71
C ASP A 142 0.97 -8.93 15.22
N LEU A 143 0.64 -10.07 15.85
CA LEU A 143 0.44 -10.16 17.30
C LEU A 143 1.74 -10.51 18.02
N VAL A 144 2.65 -11.22 17.33
CA VAL A 144 3.98 -11.62 17.83
C VAL A 144 5.03 -10.61 17.38
N GLY A 145 5.50 -9.78 18.30
CA GLY A 145 6.53 -8.79 18.06
C GLY A 145 7.85 -9.13 18.75
N GLU A 146 8.84 -8.26 18.57
CA GLU A 146 10.05 -8.28 19.39
C GLU A 146 9.73 -7.65 20.75
N ARG A 147 10.16 -8.32 21.81
CA ARG A 147 10.11 -7.82 23.18
C ARG A 147 11.51 -7.94 23.80
N PRO A 148 11.86 -7.10 24.79
CA PRO A 148 13.07 -7.32 25.57
C PRO A 148 13.10 -8.74 26.13
N CYS A 149 14.25 -9.40 26.04
CA CYS A 149 14.45 -10.75 26.52
C CYS A 149 14.08 -10.84 28.01
N SER A 150 13.29 -11.85 28.36
CA SER A 150 12.81 -12.07 29.72
C SER A 150 13.92 -12.38 30.74
N VAL A 151 15.08 -12.86 30.28
CA VAL A 151 16.22 -13.23 31.13
C VAL A 151 17.17 -12.05 31.34
N CYS A 152 17.69 -11.45 30.27
CA CYS A 152 18.65 -10.35 30.37
C CYS A 152 18.00 -8.96 30.36
N GLY A 153 16.67 -8.84 30.27
CA GLY A 153 15.98 -7.56 30.22
C GLY A 153 16.34 -6.68 29.02
N GLY A 154 16.96 -7.25 27.98
CA GLY A 154 17.48 -6.50 26.84
C GLY A 154 18.99 -6.25 26.85
N ASP A 155 19.71 -6.61 27.91
CA ASP A 155 21.14 -6.31 28.08
C ASP A 155 22.07 -7.06 27.11
N ARG A 156 21.54 -8.09 26.42
CA ARG A 156 22.27 -8.95 25.45
C ARG A 156 23.40 -9.80 26.03
N MET A 157 23.78 -9.59 27.28
CA MET A 157 24.94 -10.22 27.91
C MET A 157 24.56 -11.22 29.00
N ARG A 158 25.52 -12.06 29.40
CA ARG A 158 25.41 -12.91 30.60
C ARG A 158 25.46 -12.08 31.87
N ASP A 159 24.85 -12.60 32.93
CA ASP A 159 24.76 -11.95 34.25
C ASP A 159 26.12 -11.63 34.86
N ASP A 160 27.12 -12.51 34.69
CA ASP A 160 28.47 -12.31 35.21
C ASP A 160 29.21 -11.16 34.51
N ALA A 161 29.11 -11.06 33.18
CA ALA A 161 29.65 -9.95 32.41
C ALA A 161 28.88 -8.63 32.67
N ALA A 162 27.54 -8.70 32.75
CA ALA A 162 26.68 -7.55 33.01
C ALA A 162 26.85 -6.97 34.42
N ALA A 163 27.31 -7.78 35.40
CA ALA A 163 27.54 -7.35 36.77
C ALA A 163 28.82 -6.52 36.98
N VAL A 164 29.74 -6.51 36.01
CA VAL A 164 31.00 -5.75 36.11
C VAL A 164 30.73 -4.25 36.05
N ARG A 165 31.41 -3.49 36.91
CA ARG A 165 31.21 -2.05 37.08
C ARG A 165 32.46 -1.25 36.76
N LEU A 166 32.24 -0.12 36.10
CA LEU A 166 33.19 0.97 35.95
C LEU A 166 32.64 2.17 36.71
N ASN A 167 33.34 2.64 37.74
CA ASN A 167 32.91 3.77 38.59
C ASN A 167 31.45 3.63 39.10
N ASP A 168 31.12 2.46 39.66
CA ASP A 168 29.79 2.05 40.14
C ASP A 168 28.68 1.88 39.10
N THR A 169 28.95 2.08 37.81
CA THR A 169 28.00 1.87 36.71
C THR A 169 28.32 0.60 35.93
N THR A 170 27.33 -0.23 35.63
CA THR A 170 27.54 -1.43 34.80
C THR A 170 27.60 -1.09 33.31
N LEU A 171 28.20 -1.98 32.50
CA LEU A 171 28.26 -1.77 31.05
C LEU A 171 26.86 -1.62 30.40
N PRO A 172 25.84 -2.46 30.72
CA PRO A 172 24.48 -2.25 30.20
C PRO A 172 23.85 -0.92 30.61
N GLN A 173 24.10 -0.46 31.85
CA GLN A 173 23.62 0.86 32.30
C GLN A 173 24.28 1.98 31.49
N LEU A 174 25.60 1.91 31.30
CA LEU A 174 26.35 2.89 30.52
C LEU A 174 25.86 2.95 29.05
N CYS A 175 25.56 1.79 28.45
CA CYS A 175 25.08 1.73 27.07
C CYS A 175 23.67 2.30 26.86
N ARG A 176 22.86 2.39 27.91
CA ARG A 176 21.50 2.97 27.90
C ARG A 176 21.47 4.48 28.12
N LEU A 177 22.57 5.06 28.58
CA LEU A 177 22.66 6.51 28.74
C LEU A 177 22.63 7.20 27.35
N PRO A 178 22.01 8.38 27.23
CA PRO A 178 22.21 9.25 26.08
C PRO A 178 23.69 9.53 25.85
N LEU A 179 24.12 9.66 24.59
CA LEU A 179 25.55 9.84 24.26
C LEU A 179 26.18 11.05 24.97
N THR A 180 25.42 12.12 25.21
CA THR A 180 25.88 13.27 26.01
C THR A 180 26.25 12.86 27.42
N GLU A 181 25.37 12.13 28.11
CA GLU A 181 25.58 11.67 29.47
C GLU A 181 26.70 10.63 29.53
N THR A 182 26.79 9.72 28.55
CA THR A 182 27.91 8.79 28.41
C THR A 182 29.24 9.53 28.28
N LEU A 183 29.28 10.59 27.46
CA LEU A 183 30.48 11.40 27.24
C LEU A 183 30.90 12.13 28.53
N GLU A 184 29.94 12.76 29.23
CA GLU A 184 30.19 13.40 30.51
C GLU A 184 30.67 12.41 31.58
N PHE A 185 30.06 11.22 31.62
CA PHE A 185 30.46 10.13 32.49
C PHE A 185 31.92 9.74 32.25
N LEU A 186 32.32 9.47 31.00
CA LEU A 186 33.70 9.09 30.67
C LEU A 186 34.71 10.21 30.97
N LYS A 187 34.38 11.47 30.68
CA LYS A 187 35.20 12.63 31.04
C LYS A 187 35.36 12.80 32.55
N GLY A 188 34.36 12.37 33.32
CA GLY A 188 34.37 12.40 34.78
C GLY A 188 35.23 11.32 35.44
N ILE A 189 35.68 10.29 34.70
CA ILE A 189 36.45 9.17 35.27
C ILE A 189 37.84 9.64 35.71
N LYS A 190 38.12 9.50 37.01
CA LYS A 190 39.45 9.76 37.59
C LYS A 190 40.24 8.46 37.70
N LEU A 191 41.21 8.28 36.82
CA LEU A 191 42.11 7.12 36.84
C LEU A 191 43.29 7.32 37.79
N SER A 192 43.68 6.27 38.52
CA SER A 192 44.96 6.23 39.25
C SER A 192 46.15 6.24 38.28
N LYS A 193 47.37 6.50 38.79
CA LYS A 193 48.60 6.47 37.95
C LYS A 193 48.81 5.11 37.27
N GLU A 194 48.46 4.01 37.93
CA GLU A 194 48.57 2.65 37.38
C GLU A 194 47.49 2.38 36.34
N GLN A 195 46.24 2.76 36.63
CA GLN A 195 45.13 2.61 35.68
C GLN A 195 45.33 3.45 34.41
N LYS A 196 45.89 4.65 34.54
CA LYS A 196 46.18 5.53 33.40
C LYS A 196 47.18 4.90 32.42
N LYS A 197 48.13 4.08 32.88
CA LYS A 197 49.07 3.35 32.01
C LYS A 197 48.39 2.26 31.17
N VAL A 198 47.29 1.69 31.66
CA VAL A 198 46.60 0.57 31.01
C VAL A 198 45.43 1.05 30.16
N ALA A 199 44.63 2.00 30.67
CA ALA A 199 43.37 2.42 30.08
C ALA A 199 43.35 3.89 29.60
N GLY A 200 44.43 4.65 29.80
CA GLY A 200 44.46 6.09 29.46
C GLY A 200 44.22 6.36 27.97
N ASP A 201 44.91 5.62 27.09
CA ASP A 201 44.76 5.77 25.64
C ASP A 201 43.39 5.29 25.17
N LEU A 202 42.88 4.19 25.74
CA LEU A 202 41.55 3.64 25.44
C LEU A 202 40.42 4.60 25.84
N LEU A 203 40.53 5.21 27.03
CA LEU A 203 39.57 6.19 27.51
C LEU A 203 39.59 7.45 26.64
N SER A 204 40.79 7.91 26.26
CA SER A 204 40.95 9.06 25.38
C SER A 204 40.32 8.80 24.01
N GLU A 205 40.55 7.64 23.41
CA GLU A 205 39.95 7.22 22.14
C GLU A 205 38.42 7.13 22.23
N ALA A 206 37.88 6.55 23.32
CA ALA A 206 36.45 6.44 23.54
C ALA A 206 35.78 7.82 23.67
N ILE A 207 36.40 8.74 24.41
CA ILE A 207 35.93 10.12 24.56
C ILE A 207 35.88 10.82 23.20
N HIS A 208 36.98 10.78 22.42
CA HIS A 208 37.03 11.45 21.12
C HIS A 208 35.97 10.91 20.14
N ARG A 209 35.73 9.58 20.10
CA ARG A 209 34.69 9.00 19.23
C ARG A 209 33.27 9.43 19.64
N LEU A 210 33.00 9.51 20.93
CA LEU A 210 31.71 9.98 21.44
C LEU A 210 31.52 11.48 21.19
N GLU A 211 32.57 12.29 21.31
CA GLU A 211 32.54 13.71 20.96
C GLU A 211 32.08 13.89 19.51
N PHE A 212 32.66 13.16 18.56
CA PHE A 212 32.23 13.28 17.16
C PHE A 212 30.77 12.89 16.94
N LEU A 213 30.26 11.86 17.62
CA LEU A 213 28.84 11.50 17.54
C LEU A 213 27.93 12.60 18.10
N VAL A 214 28.32 13.23 19.20
CA VAL A 214 27.59 14.36 19.80
C VAL A 214 27.64 15.59 18.88
N GLU A 215 28.80 15.89 18.30
CA GLU A 215 29.02 17.01 17.39
C GLU A 215 28.18 16.92 16.11
N VAL A 216 28.01 15.73 15.54
CA VAL A 216 27.11 15.54 14.38
C VAL A 216 25.63 15.49 14.77
N GLY A 217 25.28 15.84 16.00
CA GLY A 217 23.88 15.98 16.44
C GLY A 217 23.21 14.69 16.94
N LEU A 218 23.94 13.57 17.12
CA LEU A 218 23.37 12.29 17.58
C LEU A 218 23.35 12.12 19.10
N HIS A 219 23.54 13.23 19.81
CA HIS A 219 23.65 13.33 21.27
C HIS A 219 22.53 12.65 22.08
N TYR A 220 21.32 12.52 21.51
CA TYR A 220 20.15 11.89 22.14
C TYR A 220 20.07 10.36 21.98
N LEU A 221 20.89 9.77 21.09
CA LEU A 221 20.91 8.33 20.90
C LEU A 221 21.60 7.64 22.07
N THR A 222 21.44 6.32 22.15
CA THR A 222 22.10 5.46 23.14
C THR A 222 23.01 4.46 22.41
N LEU A 223 24.02 3.92 23.09
CA LEU A 223 24.95 2.95 22.49
C LEU A 223 24.29 1.58 22.23
N ASP A 224 23.20 1.27 22.93
CA ASP A 224 22.44 0.03 22.76
C ASP A 224 21.36 0.11 21.65
N ARG A 225 21.14 1.30 21.07
CA ARG A 225 20.17 1.53 19.99
C ARG A 225 20.45 0.62 18.80
N SER A 226 19.40 -0.01 18.29
CA SER A 226 19.50 -0.95 17.17
C SER A 226 19.69 -0.22 15.84
N MET A 227 20.64 -0.66 15.01
CA MET A 227 20.90 -0.04 13.69
C MET A 227 19.68 -0.01 12.76
N PRO A 228 18.82 -1.05 12.67
CA PRO A 228 17.62 -1.03 11.81
C PRO A 228 16.54 -0.04 12.25
N THR A 229 16.61 0.50 13.47
CA THR A 229 15.63 1.48 13.99
C THR A 229 16.15 2.91 13.92
N LEU A 230 17.27 3.12 13.24
CA LEU A 230 17.81 4.45 12.93
C LEU A 230 17.22 4.96 11.62
N SER A 231 17.02 6.28 11.54
CA SER A 231 16.69 6.93 10.27
C SER A 231 17.86 6.90 9.30
N GLY A 232 17.59 7.15 8.01
CA GLY A 232 18.63 7.27 6.98
C GLY A 232 19.69 8.32 7.35
N GLY A 233 19.23 9.51 7.77
CA GLY A 233 20.11 10.59 8.23
C GLY A 233 20.90 10.24 9.50
N GLU A 234 20.31 9.55 10.47
CA GLU A 234 21.04 9.07 11.66
C GLU A 234 22.17 8.10 11.30
N SER A 235 21.88 7.11 10.46
CA SER A 235 22.86 6.12 9.99
C SER A 235 24.01 6.79 9.20
N GLN A 236 23.68 7.75 8.34
CA GLN A 236 24.65 8.54 7.59
C GLN A 236 25.56 9.36 8.51
N ARG A 237 25.00 10.04 9.52
CA ARG A 237 25.78 10.82 10.49
C ARG A 237 26.66 9.96 11.37
N ILE A 238 26.22 8.75 11.76
CA ILE A 238 27.09 7.77 12.44
C ILE A 238 28.29 7.41 11.55
N ARG A 239 28.05 7.15 10.26
CA ARG A 239 29.13 6.85 9.31
C ARG A 239 30.09 8.04 9.17
N LEU A 240 29.58 9.27 9.08
CA LEU A 240 30.37 10.50 9.01
C LEU A 240 31.25 10.68 10.26
N ALA A 241 30.68 10.56 11.46
CA ALA A 241 31.43 10.63 12.72
C ALA A 241 32.54 9.57 12.78
N GLY A 242 32.26 8.35 12.30
CA GLY A 242 33.25 7.28 12.20
C GLY A 242 34.40 7.56 11.23
N GLN A 243 34.19 8.38 10.19
CA GLN A 243 35.25 8.82 9.28
C GLN A 243 36.10 9.93 9.89
N ILE A 244 35.46 10.92 10.51
CA ILE A 244 36.15 12.03 11.20
C ILE A 244 37.08 11.46 12.29
N GLY A 245 36.59 10.51 13.07
CA GLY A 245 37.38 9.87 14.14
C GLY A 245 38.60 9.06 13.66
N ARG A 246 38.71 8.74 12.38
CA ARG A 246 39.89 8.06 11.81
C ARG A 246 41.00 9.02 11.39
N ALA A 247 40.73 10.33 11.39
CA ALA A 247 41.68 11.39 11.02
C ALA A 247 42.44 11.10 9.71
N LEU A 248 41.76 10.54 8.71
CA LEU A 248 42.34 10.31 7.39
C LEU A 248 42.61 11.65 6.71
N THR A 249 43.67 11.72 5.89
CA THR A 249 44.08 12.92 5.13
C THR A 249 44.25 12.55 3.66
N GLY A 250 44.04 13.50 2.75
CA GLY A 250 44.12 13.25 1.30
C GLY A 250 42.97 12.39 0.74
N VAL A 251 41.84 12.31 1.46
CA VAL A 251 40.65 11.56 1.03
C VAL A 251 39.64 12.49 0.35
N LEU A 252 39.00 11.99 -0.71
CA LEU A 252 37.82 12.62 -1.32
C LEU A 252 36.56 12.04 -0.68
N TYR A 253 35.88 12.83 0.14
CA TYR A 253 34.58 12.50 0.69
C TYR A 253 33.48 13.00 -0.24
N VAL A 254 32.58 12.11 -0.66
CA VAL A 254 31.38 12.46 -1.41
C VAL A 254 30.18 12.15 -0.53
N LEU A 255 29.42 13.18 -0.18
CA LEU A 255 28.30 13.12 0.75
C LEU A 255 27.02 13.55 0.02
N ASP A 256 25.95 12.78 0.24
CA ASP A 256 24.64 12.98 -0.38
C ASP A 256 23.66 13.45 0.69
N GLU A 257 23.33 14.74 0.70
CA GLU A 257 22.39 15.40 1.63
C GLU A 257 22.56 15.05 3.13
N PRO A 258 23.70 15.39 3.76
CA PRO A 258 23.91 15.07 5.17
C PRO A 258 22.95 15.80 6.14
N THR A 259 22.19 16.80 5.68
CA THR A 259 21.14 17.48 6.46
C THR A 259 19.83 16.71 6.55
N ILE A 260 19.67 15.58 5.85
CA ILE A 260 18.42 14.77 5.91
C ILE A 260 18.03 14.44 7.36
N GLY A 261 16.75 14.70 7.68
CA GLY A 261 16.19 14.49 9.00
C GLY A 261 16.93 15.23 10.11
N LEU A 262 17.62 16.34 9.79
CA LEU A 262 18.24 17.26 10.75
C LEU A 262 17.40 18.52 10.86
N HIS A 263 17.17 18.98 12.08
CA HIS A 263 16.48 20.23 12.32
C HIS A 263 17.42 21.43 12.04
N PRO A 264 16.95 22.53 11.43
CA PRO A 264 17.82 23.66 11.05
C PRO A 264 18.71 24.20 12.18
N ARG A 265 18.20 24.24 13.42
CA ARG A 265 18.99 24.54 14.64
C ARG A 265 20.34 23.81 14.72
N ASP A 266 20.40 22.56 14.30
CA ASP A 266 21.57 21.70 14.42
C ASP A 266 22.47 21.72 13.16
N ASN A 267 22.06 22.40 12.07
CA ASN A 267 22.83 22.52 10.82
C ASN A 267 24.22 23.13 11.06
N GLY A 268 24.32 24.18 11.89
CA GLY A 268 25.60 24.80 12.22
C GLY A 268 26.61 23.84 12.85
N ARG A 269 26.15 22.82 13.61
CA ARG A 269 27.05 21.80 14.18
C ARG A 269 27.61 20.89 13.10
N LEU A 270 26.75 20.47 12.16
CA LEU A 270 27.14 19.65 11.01
C LEU A 270 28.12 20.40 10.10
N ILE A 271 27.84 21.67 9.77
CA ILE A 271 28.73 22.53 8.98
C ILE A 271 30.10 22.64 9.65
N GLY A 272 30.13 22.85 10.98
CA GLY A 272 31.39 22.87 11.74
C GLY A 272 32.17 21.56 11.65
N ALA A 273 31.48 20.40 11.69
CA ALA A 273 32.11 19.09 11.52
C ALA A 273 32.64 18.87 10.08
N LEU A 274 31.92 19.35 9.06
CA LEU A 274 32.34 19.28 7.65
C LEU A 274 33.58 20.14 7.39
N HIS A 275 33.62 21.36 7.94
CA HIS A 275 34.82 22.21 7.89
C HIS A 275 36.02 21.55 8.57
N ARG A 276 35.84 20.95 9.75
CA ARG A 276 36.93 20.18 10.39
C ARG A 276 37.43 19.05 9.50
N LEU A 277 36.52 18.30 8.85
CA LEU A 277 36.90 17.22 7.96
C LEU A 277 37.72 17.71 6.76
N ARG A 278 37.33 18.85 6.16
CA ARG A 278 38.08 19.55 5.10
C ARG A 278 39.45 20.01 5.60
N ASP A 279 39.49 20.68 6.75
CA ASP A 279 40.70 21.32 7.31
C ASP A 279 41.76 20.30 7.76
N LEU A 280 41.39 19.03 7.96
CA LEU A 280 42.35 17.92 8.10
C LEU A 280 43.17 17.65 6.82
N GLY A 281 42.88 18.33 5.70
CA GLY A 281 43.53 18.13 4.41
C GLY A 281 42.77 17.16 3.50
N ASN A 282 41.45 17.12 3.62
CA ASN A 282 40.57 16.33 2.75
C ASN A 282 39.78 17.23 1.81
N THR A 283 39.26 16.65 0.72
CA THR A 283 38.28 17.31 -0.14
C THR A 283 36.90 16.76 0.16
N VAL A 284 35.94 17.64 0.42
CA VAL A 284 34.54 17.26 0.72
C VAL A 284 33.66 17.79 -0.41
N VAL A 285 33.02 16.88 -1.14
CA VAL A 285 32.03 17.17 -2.18
C VAL A 285 30.66 16.81 -1.62
N LEU A 286 29.74 17.77 -1.64
CA LEU A 286 28.41 17.66 -1.08
C LEU A 286 27.38 17.85 -2.19
N VAL A 287 26.38 16.98 -2.22
CA VAL A 287 25.10 17.23 -2.91
C VAL A 287 24.13 17.72 -1.84
N GLU A 288 23.64 18.95 -1.99
CA GLU A 288 22.80 19.59 -0.98
C GLU A 288 21.79 20.56 -1.60
N HIS A 289 20.73 20.80 -0.83
CA HIS A 289 19.67 21.75 -1.15
C HIS A 289 19.39 22.69 0.03
N ASP A 290 19.94 22.44 1.22
CA ASP A 290 19.76 23.30 2.38
C ASP A 290 20.46 24.66 2.21
N ARG A 291 19.74 25.74 2.54
CA ARG A 291 20.22 27.11 2.37
C ARG A 291 21.49 27.40 3.17
N GLU A 292 21.53 27.01 4.45
CA GLU A 292 22.67 27.32 5.32
C GLU A 292 23.93 26.59 4.87
N VAL A 293 23.78 25.34 4.38
CA VAL A 293 24.91 24.57 3.86
C VAL A 293 25.42 25.16 2.54
N LEU A 294 24.53 25.56 1.63
CA LEU A 294 24.92 26.20 0.37
C LEU A 294 25.63 27.53 0.61
N GLU A 295 25.16 28.35 1.54
CA GLU A 295 25.78 29.63 1.90
C GLU A 295 27.14 29.46 2.61
N ALA A 296 27.34 28.37 3.35
CA ALA A 296 28.60 28.05 4.03
C ALA A 296 29.66 27.41 3.12
N ALA A 297 29.31 26.99 1.91
CA ALA A 297 30.22 26.29 1.01
C ALA A 297 31.36 27.18 0.49
N ASP A 298 32.56 26.61 0.34
CA ASP A 298 33.70 27.33 -0.26
C ASP A 298 33.48 27.62 -1.76
N ARG A 299 32.77 26.72 -2.44
CA ARG A 299 32.46 26.80 -3.88
C ARG A 299 31.19 26.01 -4.17
N LEU A 300 30.33 26.56 -5.02
CA LEU A 300 29.09 25.95 -5.50
C LEU A 300 29.18 25.64 -6.99
N TYR A 301 28.52 24.55 -7.37
CA TYR A 301 28.29 24.15 -8.76
C TYR A 301 26.80 23.88 -8.91
N ASP A 302 26.09 24.76 -9.61
CA ASP A 302 24.67 24.59 -9.91
C ASP A 302 24.49 23.76 -11.18
N PHE A 303 23.60 22.77 -11.12
CA PHE A 303 23.29 21.89 -12.24
C PHE A 303 21.89 22.19 -12.77
N GLY A 304 21.77 22.36 -14.09
CA GLY A 304 20.48 22.67 -14.70
C GLY A 304 20.53 22.73 -16.22
N PRO A 305 19.65 23.53 -16.86
CA PRO A 305 18.58 24.37 -16.27
C PRO A 305 17.32 23.60 -15.82
N GLY A 306 17.22 22.29 -16.11
CA GLY A 306 16.11 21.44 -15.66
C GLY A 306 16.59 20.03 -15.32
N SER A 307 15.65 19.10 -15.11
CA SER A 307 15.95 17.70 -14.79
C SER A 307 16.07 16.81 -16.04
N GLY A 308 16.66 15.63 -15.89
CA GLY A 308 16.79 14.63 -16.96
C GLY A 308 17.53 15.15 -18.19
N ARG A 309 16.92 14.99 -19.38
CA ARG A 309 17.50 15.43 -20.67
C ARG A 309 17.73 16.94 -20.77
N ASN A 310 17.04 17.73 -19.95
CA ASN A 310 17.16 19.18 -19.90
C ASN A 310 18.20 19.65 -18.88
N GLY A 311 18.84 18.70 -18.16
CA GLY A 311 19.87 18.94 -17.16
C GLY A 311 21.25 18.43 -17.56
N GLY A 312 22.06 18.09 -16.55
CA GLY A 312 23.38 17.50 -16.73
C GLY A 312 24.46 18.49 -17.19
N ARG A 313 24.19 19.79 -17.09
CA ARG A 313 25.15 20.87 -17.37
C ARG A 313 25.32 21.72 -16.12
N VAL A 314 26.53 22.21 -15.90
CA VAL A 314 26.79 23.23 -14.89
C VAL A 314 26.29 24.56 -15.44
N THR A 315 25.24 25.11 -14.84
CA THR A 315 24.60 26.38 -15.24
C THR A 315 25.32 27.58 -14.64
N ALA A 316 25.85 27.43 -13.43
CA ALA A 316 26.67 28.42 -12.77
C ALA A 316 27.70 27.74 -11.85
N GLU A 317 28.88 28.34 -11.73
CA GLU A 317 29.91 27.90 -10.79
C GLU A 317 30.59 29.13 -10.17
N GLY A 318 30.96 29.05 -8.89
CA GLY A 318 31.57 30.18 -8.19
C GLY A 318 31.45 30.07 -6.68
N THR A 319 31.75 31.15 -5.97
CA THR A 319 31.43 31.26 -4.54
C THR A 319 29.91 31.42 -4.35
N PRO A 320 29.36 31.15 -3.16
CA PRO A 320 27.93 31.41 -2.89
C PRO A 320 27.50 32.84 -3.23
N THR A 321 28.36 33.83 -2.93
CA THR A 321 28.13 35.24 -3.27
C THR A 321 28.10 35.52 -4.77
N GLU A 322 28.90 34.82 -5.58
CA GLU A 322 28.89 34.94 -7.04
C GLU A 322 27.62 34.31 -7.62
N ILE A 323 27.22 33.13 -7.15
CA ILE A 323 25.98 32.44 -7.60
C ILE A 323 24.74 33.27 -7.27
N LEU A 324 24.70 33.87 -6.07
CA LEU A 324 23.67 34.81 -5.62
C LEU A 324 23.48 35.99 -6.59
N ALA A 325 24.57 36.45 -7.23
CA ALA A 325 24.55 37.56 -8.17
C ALA A 325 24.12 37.16 -9.59
N MET A 326 23.82 35.87 -9.85
CA MET A 326 23.48 35.32 -11.17
C MET A 326 22.07 34.68 -11.23
N PRO A 327 20.99 35.35 -10.77
CA PRO A 327 19.65 34.74 -10.66
C PRO A 327 19.00 34.38 -12.01
N GLU A 328 19.44 34.96 -13.12
CA GLU A 328 18.93 34.61 -14.46
C GLU A 328 19.57 33.35 -15.04
N GLN A 329 20.80 33.02 -14.61
CA GLN A 329 21.57 31.88 -15.11
C GLN A 329 21.42 30.65 -14.20
N SER A 330 21.29 30.88 -12.89
CA SER A 330 21.16 29.84 -11.87
C SER A 330 19.77 29.85 -11.24
N LEU A 331 19.07 28.72 -11.33
CA LEU A 331 17.79 28.56 -10.65
C LEU A 331 17.98 28.61 -9.13
N THR A 332 19.03 27.97 -8.62
CA THR A 332 19.40 28.04 -7.20
C THR A 332 19.75 29.47 -6.79
N GLY A 333 20.53 30.20 -7.60
CA GLY A 333 20.83 31.62 -7.37
C GLY A 333 19.58 32.51 -7.29
N ALA A 334 18.53 32.21 -8.07
CA ALA A 334 17.26 32.90 -7.98
C ALA A 334 16.56 32.71 -6.63
N TYR A 335 16.64 31.52 -6.02
CA TYR A 335 16.08 31.24 -4.70
C TYR A 335 16.94 31.81 -3.57
N LEU A 336 18.26 31.67 -3.66
CA LEU A 336 19.18 32.18 -2.65
C LEU A 336 19.14 33.73 -2.58
N SER A 337 18.96 34.41 -3.72
CA SER A 337 18.86 35.89 -3.78
C SER A 337 17.48 36.42 -3.38
N GLY A 338 16.47 35.55 -3.28
CA GLY A 338 15.08 35.92 -3.05
C GLY A 338 14.33 36.42 -4.30
N ALA A 339 14.95 36.37 -5.50
CA ALA A 339 14.27 36.66 -6.76
C ALA A 339 13.12 35.68 -7.06
N LYS A 340 13.24 34.44 -6.57
CA LYS A 340 12.16 33.46 -6.45
C LYS A 340 12.03 33.03 -5.00
N ALA A 341 10.80 32.79 -4.55
CA ALA A 341 10.51 32.25 -3.22
C ALA A 341 9.20 31.45 -3.26
N ILE A 342 9.04 30.54 -2.30
CA ILE A 342 7.73 29.93 -2.02
C ILE A 342 6.97 30.93 -1.14
N PRO A 343 5.83 31.49 -1.58
CA PRO A 343 5.13 32.53 -0.84
C PRO A 343 4.46 31.97 0.43
N VAL A 344 4.31 32.82 1.44
CA VAL A 344 3.44 32.53 2.59
C VAL A 344 1.98 32.66 2.13
N PRO A 345 1.09 31.70 2.44
CA PRO A 345 -0.30 31.80 2.00
C PRO A 345 -0.99 33.03 2.59
N GLU A 346 -1.71 33.78 1.73
CA GLU A 346 -2.43 34.99 2.15
C GLU A 346 -3.50 34.70 3.20
N THR A 347 -4.28 33.64 2.98
CA THR A 347 -5.31 33.14 3.90
C THR A 347 -5.06 31.68 4.25
N ARG A 348 -5.16 31.34 5.54
CA ARG A 348 -5.15 29.94 6.02
C ARG A 348 -6.57 29.41 6.16
N ARG A 349 -6.74 28.10 6.06
CA ARG A 349 -8.07 27.45 6.11
C ARG A 349 -8.70 27.44 7.51
N LEU A 350 -7.90 27.61 8.56
CA LEU A 350 -8.37 27.73 9.93
C LEU A 350 -8.65 29.18 10.27
N VAL A 351 -9.90 29.46 10.66
CA VAL A 351 -10.37 30.80 11.02
C VAL A 351 -10.32 30.96 12.52
N ARG A 352 -9.48 31.90 13.00
CA ARG A 352 -9.42 32.29 14.42
C ARG A 352 -10.67 33.12 14.74
N ARG A 353 -11.33 32.84 15.86
CA ARG A 353 -12.50 33.58 16.34
C ARG A 353 -12.05 34.95 16.84
N ASP A 354 -12.62 36.01 16.29
CA ASP A 354 -12.39 37.36 16.80
C ASP A 354 -12.94 37.50 18.23
N SER A 355 -12.06 37.86 19.17
CA SER A 355 -12.41 38.09 20.58
C SER A 355 -13.27 39.35 20.80
N THR A 356 -13.59 40.12 19.74
CA THR A 356 -14.31 41.40 19.82
C THR A 356 -15.68 41.41 19.13
N ALA A 357 -16.12 40.32 18.51
CA ALA A 357 -17.44 40.28 17.86
C ALA A 357 -18.48 39.61 18.77
N THR A 358 -19.18 40.41 19.59
CA THR A 358 -20.45 39.95 20.19
C THR A 358 -21.42 39.68 19.04
N PRO A 359 -22.00 38.47 18.91
CA PRO A 359 -22.94 38.23 17.83
C PRO A 359 -24.20 39.05 18.09
N ALA A 360 -24.42 40.06 17.25
CA ALA A 360 -25.67 40.80 17.19
C ALA A 360 -26.77 39.84 16.75
N VAL A 361 -27.52 39.31 17.73
CA VAL A 361 -28.73 38.54 17.50
C VAL A 361 -29.76 39.50 16.87
N LYS A 362 -29.94 39.41 15.55
CA LYS A 362 -31.14 39.93 14.89
C LYS A 362 -32.32 39.06 15.31
N GLU A 363 -33.18 39.61 16.16
CA GLU A 363 -34.51 39.07 16.39
C GLU A 363 -35.30 39.06 15.08
N THR A 364 -35.49 37.88 14.49
CA THR A 364 -36.61 37.63 13.60
C THR A 364 -37.31 36.36 14.04
N GLY A 365 -38.57 36.52 14.46
CA GLY A 365 -39.32 35.53 15.22
C GLY A 365 -39.67 34.24 14.47
N LYS A 366 -39.71 33.17 15.28
CA LYS A 366 -40.59 31.99 15.22
C LYS A 366 -40.71 31.25 13.88
N LYS A 367 -40.04 30.09 13.83
CA LYS A 367 -40.71 28.76 13.83
C LYS A 367 -39.67 27.68 14.16
N THR A 368 -39.80 27.08 15.34
CA THR A 368 -38.99 25.93 15.80
C THR A 368 -39.56 24.62 15.24
N PRO A 369 -38.72 23.75 14.64
CA PRO A 369 -38.85 22.32 14.78
C PRO A 369 -37.76 21.78 15.70
N LYS A 370 -38.16 20.87 16.59
CA LYS A 370 -37.40 20.28 17.69
C LYS A 370 -36.14 19.52 17.21
N SER A 371 -34.94 19.93 17.64
CA SER A 371 -33.76 19.05 17.65
C SER A 371 -33.72 18.27 18.97
N LYS A 372 -33.82 16.94 18.89
CA LYS A 372 -33.56 16.03 20.01
C LYS A 372 -32.06 16.03 20.30
N SER A 373 -31.70 16.40 21.52
CA SER A 373 -30.43 16.05 22.15
C SER A 373 -30.23 14.53 22.10
N LEU A 374 -29.04 14.09 21.69
CA LEU A 374 -28.65 12.68 21.56
C LEU A 374 -27.70 12.21 22.69
N PHE A 375 -27.68 12.92 23.81
CA PHE A 375 -26.96 12.49 25.01
C PHE A 375 -27.94 11.89 26.02
N ASN A 376 -27.94 10.56 26.13
CA ASN A 376 -28.37 9.86 27.33
C ASN A 376 -27.11 9.45 28.09
N GLU A 377 -26.76 10.20 29.13
CA GLU A 377 -25.85 9.73 30.19
C GLU A 377 -26.65 8.83 31.16
N PRO A 378 -26.06 7.77 31.74
CA PRO A 378 -26.66 7.08 32.88
C PRO A 378 -26.38 7.82 34.20
N ASP A 379 -27.42 7.90 35.01
CA ASP A 379 -27.53 8.60 36.30
C ASP A 379 -26.36 8.39 37.29
N PRO A 380 -25.87 9.46 37.95
CA PRO A 380 -25.08 9.34 39.17
C PRO A 380 -25.98 9.26 40.41
N VAL A 381 -25.83 8.17 41.16
CA VAL A 381 -26.47 7.97 42.47
C VAL A 381 -25.80 8.84 43.53
N SER A 382 -26.56 9.84 43.99
CA SER A 382 -26.60 10.49 45.32
C SER A 382 -25.28 10.84 46.06
N GLY A 383 -25.11 12.14 46.37
CA GLY A 383 -24.13 12.56 47.38
C GLY A 383 -23.99 14.08 47.60
N LYS A 384 -25.03 14.71 48.17
CA LYS A 384 -25.05 15.96 48.98
C LYS A 384 -24.18 17.18 48.57
N ALA A 385 -24.91 18.27 48.37
CA ALA A 385 -24.48 19.65 48.21
C ALA A 385 -23.69 20.25 49.40
N LEU A 386 -22.85 21.26 49.10
CA LEU A 386 -22.56 22.35 50.03
C LEU A 386 -22.30 23.68 49.30
N ALA A 387 -23.27 24.57 49.50
CA ALA A 387 -23.33 26.03 49.52
C ALA A 387 -22.17 26.90 49.00
N ALA A 388 -22.58 27.89 48.20
CA ALA A 388 -21.86 29.12 47.87
C ALA A 388 -21.90 30.16 49.00
N ALA A 389 -20.95 31.09 49.00
CA ALA A 389 -21.01 32.38 49.69
C ALA A 389 -20.18 33.45 48.93
N PRO A 390 -20.49 34.76 49.10
CA PRO A 390 -20.51 35.74 48.01
C PRO A 390 -19.34 36.75 48.01
N GLY A 391 -19.29 37.55 46.95
CA GLY A 391 -18.10 38.27 46.47
C GLY A 391 -17.80 39.65 47.06
N VAL A 392 -16.77 40.29 46.50
CA VAL A 392 -16.51 41.74 46.59
C VAL A 392 -15.72 42.23 45.35
N GLY A 393 -16.27 43.25 44.68
CA GLY A 393 -15.56 44.45 44.22
C GLY A 393 -14.59 44.37 43.03
N ALA A 394 -15.04 44.92 41.89
CA ALA A 394 -14.26 45.17 40.69
C ALA A 394 -13.24 46.32 40.84
N VAL A 395 -12.09 46.20 40.18
CA VAL A 395 -11.35 47.32 39.57
C VAL A 395 -10.83 46.83 38.22
N SER A 396 -11.18 47.56 37.16
CA SER A 396 -10.85 47.30 35.76
C SER A 396 -9.53 47.94 35.36
N GLU A 397 -8.64 47.16 34.76
CA GLU A 397 -7.48 47.63 33.97
C GLU A 397 -7.38 46.80 32.67
N PRO A 398 -6.79 47.35 31.59
CA PRO A 398 -7.07 46.94 30.22
C PRO A 398 -6.56 45.53 29.93
N ALA A 399 -7.40 44.74 29.25
CA ALA A 399 -7.12 43.36 28.86
C ALA A 399 -5.96 43.30 27.85
N ALA A 400 -4.74 43.13 28.34
CA ALA A 400 -3.68 42.48 27.59
C ALA A 400 -4.06 41.00 27.44
N SER A 401 -4.18 40.54 26.19
CA SER A 401 -4.58 39.18 25.83
C SER A 401 -3.57 38.16 26.37
N THR A 402 -3.90 37.58 27.52
CA THR A 402 -3.18 36.45 28.11
C THR A 402 -3.58 35.16 27.40
N LEU A 403 -2.63 34.45 26.80
CA LEU A 403 -2.78 33.03 26.52
C LEU A 403 -1.74 32.23 27.32
N PRO A 404 -2.12 31.61 28.46
CA PRO A 404 -1.62 30.28 28.80
C PRO A 404 -2.01 29.31 27.66
N LEU A 405 -1.45 28.10 27.61
CA LEU A 405 -1.94 26.97 26.80
C LEU A 405 -3.39 26.62 27.21
N THR A 406 -4.29 27.53 26.88
CA THR A 406 -5.73 27.39 26.80
C THR A 406 -5.94 26.43 25.66
N ASP A 407 -6.98 25.59 25.72
CA ASP A 407 -7.34 24.70 24.62
C ASP A 407 -7.36 25.49 23.30
N MET A 408 -6.30 25.38 22.49
CA MET A 408 -6.08 26.24 21.32
C MET A 408 -7.22 26.08 20.33
N ARG A 409 -7.86 24.89 20.30
CA ARG A 409 -9.08 24.61 19.53
C ARG A 409 -10.22 25.61 19.82
N SER A 410 -10.33 26.10 21.05
CA SER A 410 -11.40 27.02 21.46
C SER A 410 -11.29 28.40 20.80
N LEU A 411 -10.08 28.76 20.35
CA LEU A 411 -9.80 29.99 19.61
C LEU A 411 -10.16 29.89 18.13
N TYR A 412 -10.47 28.70 17.63
CA TYR A 412 -10.72 28.45 16.21
C TYR A 412 -12.16 28.01 15.96
N ASP A 413 -12.67 28.33 14.76
CA ASP A 413 -13.89 27.73 14.26
C ASP A 413 -13.72 26.24 13.98
N ILE A 414 -14.85 25.56 13.74
CA ILE A 414 -14.82 24.13 13.41
C ILE A 414 -13.94 23.96 12.16
N PRO A 415 -12.99 23.00 12.14
CA PRO A 415 -12.12 22.76 10.99
C PRO A 415 -12.91 22.56 9.69
N PRO A 416 -12.32 22.79 8.51
CA PRO A 416 -13.00 22.64 7.22
C PRO A 416 -13.64 21.25 7.01
N GLY A 417 -12.99 20.17 7.47
CA GLY A 417 -13.53 18.80 7.46
C GLY A 417 -14.61 18.54 8.52
N GLY A 418 -14.84 19.52 9.40
CA GLY A 418 -15.91 19.56 10.37
C GLY A 418 -15.69 18.74 11.64
N SER A 419 -14.45 18.35 11.95
CA SER A 419 -14.04 17.70 13.20
C SER A 419 -12.52 17.80 13.45
N TRP A 420 -12.09 17.52 14.68
CA TRP A 420 -10.68 17.32 15.03
C TRP A 420 -10.41 15.82 15.21
N ILE A 421 -9.27 15.32 14.74
CA ILE A 421 -8.75 14.02 15.14
C ILE A 421 -8.05 14.22 16.48
N GLU A 422 -8.45 13.44 17.48
CA GLU A 422 -7.94 13.59 18.85
C GLU A 422 -7.32 12.27 19.31
N LEU A 423 -6.05 12.30 19.65
CA LEU A 423 -5.31 11.16 20.22
C LEU A 423 -4.88 11.55 21.63
N THR A 424 -5.24 10.74 22.64
CA THR A 424 -4.93 11.06 24.04
C THR A 424 -3.95 10.06 24.64
N GLY A 425 -3.08 10.54 25.53
CA GLY A 425 -2.18 9.71 26.34
C GLY A 425 -1.12 8.95 25.54
N ALA A 426 -0.59 9.51 24.46
CA ALA A 426 0.43 8.84 23.65
C ALA A 426 1.76 8.73 24.41
N ARG A 427 2.25 7.49 24.53
CA ARG A 427 3.40 7.11 25.39
C ARG A 427 4.41 6.19 24.69
N GLN A 428 4.39 6.14 23.35
CA GLN A 428 5.35 5.36 22.57
C GLN A 428 6.75 5.99 22.68
N ASN A 429 7.78 5.17 22.96
CA ASN A 429 9.16 5.61 23.12
C ASN A 429 9.32 6.74 24.17
N ASN A 430 9.77 7.92 23.76
CA ASN A 430 9.97 9.09 24.63
C ASN A 430 8.74 10.01 24.75
N LEU A 431 7.61 9.67 24.11
CA LEU A 431 6.41 10.52 24.13
C LEU A 431 5.81 10.67 25.52
N ARG A 432 5.40 11.91 25.83
CA ARG A 432 4.74 12.33 27.07
C ARG A 432 3.55 13.23 26.73
N GLN A 433 2.69 12.74 25.84
CA GLN A 433 1.62 13.56 25.26
C GLN A 433 0.28 13.24 25.90
N ASP A 434 -0.32 14.24 26.53
CA ASP A 434 -1.65 14.13 27.12
C ASP A 434 -2.73 14.20 26.03
N GLU A 435 -2.66 15.18 25.13
CA GLU A 435 -3.61 15.37 24.03
C GLU A 435 -2.89 15.81 22.74
N LEU A 436 -3.27 15.23 21.61
CA LEU A 436 -2.88 15.63 20.26
C LEU A 436 -4.14 15.97 19.46
N HIS A 437 -4.16 17.14 18.82
CA HIS A 437 -5.29 17.62 18.01
C HIS A 437 -4.85 17.89 16.57
N ILE A 438 -5.53 17.25 15.60
CA ILE A 438 -5.30 17.48 14.16
C ILE A 438 -6.59 17.94 13.48
N PRO A 439 -6.61 19.12 12.84
CA PRO A 439 -7.79 19.63 12.15
C PRO A 439 -8.05 18.81 10.87
N THR A 440 -9.29 18.35 10.68
CA THR A 440 -9.67 17.65 9.43
C THR A 440 -9.87 18.65 8.29
N GLY A 441 -9.53 18.25 7.06
CA GLY A 441 -9.68 19.07 5.85
C GLY A 441 -8.66 20.22 5.76
N ALA A 442 -7.51 20.08 6.42
CA ALA A 442 -6.46 21.09 6.48
C ALA A 442 -5.07 20.45 6.21
N PHE A 443 -4.10 21.31 5.88
CA PHE A 443 -2.69 20.93 5.77
C PHE A 443 -1.98 21.12 7.12
N THR A 444 -1.65 20.02 7.80
CA THR A 444 -0.98 20.02 9.10
C THR A 444 0.47 19.59 8.98
N VAL A 445 1.39 20.35 9.55
CA VAL A 445 2.82 20.00 9.62
C VAL A 445 3.22 19.67 11.05
N VAL A 446 3.96 18.58 11.21
CA VAL A 446 4.51 18.13 12.49
C VAL A 446 6.03 18.29 12.41
N THR A 447 6.55 19.16 13.26
CA THR A 447 7.95 19.61 13.26
C THR A 447 8.57 19.45 14.65
N GLY A 448 9.83 19.86 14.80
CA GLY A 448 10.61 19.73 16.01
C GLY A 448 11.88 18.91 15.82
N LEU A 449 12.74 18.86 16.83
CA LEU A 449 14.11 18.31 16.71
C LEU A 449 14.17 16.83 16.29
N SER A 450 15.28 16.42 15.69
CA SER A 450 15.56 15.01 15.40
C SER A 450 15.61 14.23 16.72
N GLY A 451 14.80 13.18 16.85
CA GLY A 451 14.65 12.45 18.12
C GLY A 451 13.63 13.03 19.11
N SER A 452 12.89 14.08 18.77
CA SER A 452 11.81 14.64 19.64
C SER A 452 10.58 13.73 19.77
N GLY A 453 10.42 12.76 18.87
CA GLY A 453 9.31 11.78 18.88
C GLY A 453 8.30 11.90 17.74
N LYS A 454 8.57 12.71 16.70
CA LYS A 454 7.65 12.95 15.56
C LYS A 454 7.11 11.67 14.92
N SER A 455 8.00 10.79 14.46
CA SER A 455 7.62 9.51 13.82
C SER A 455 6.92 8.56 14.80
N SER A 456 7.34 8.55 16.08
CA SER A 456 6.66 7.78 17.15
C SER A 456 5.21 8.23 17.32
N LEU A 457 4.94 9.54 17.27
CA LEU A 457 3.61 10.11 17.48
C LEU A 457 2.72 9.89 16.25
N ILE A 458 3.21 10.26 15.08
CA ILE A 458 2.39 10.31 13.86
C ILE A 458 2.33 8.97 13.15
N MET A 459 3.45 8.29 12.93
CA MET A 459 3.48 7.03 12.17
C MET A 459 3.20 5.82 13.07
N GLU A 460 3.96 5.66 14.17
CA GLU A 460 3.85 4.46 15.02
C GLU A 460 2.60 4.44 15.89
N THR A 461 2.06 5.62 16.24
CA THR A 461 0.87 5.73 17.11
C THR A 461 -0.37 6.14 16.33
N LEU A 462 -0.45 7.38 15.84
CA LEU A 462 -1.65 7.91 15.19
C LEU A 462 -2.05 7.13 13.92
N ALA A 463 -1.14 6.98 12.95
CA ALA A 463 -1.43 6.34 11.66
C ALA A 463 -1.90 4.90 11.86
N ARG A 464 -1.18 4.13 12.70
CA ARG A 464 -1.55 2.76 13.06
C ARG A 464 -2.88 2.70 13.82
N ALA A 465 -3.15 3.63 14.73
CA ALA A 465 -4.41 3.64 15.49
C ALA A 465 -5.61 3.94 14.56
N VAL A 466 -5.47 4.90 13.65
CA VAL A 466 -6.47 5.21 12.62
C VAL A 466 -6.64 4.03 11.67
N ALA A 467 -5.55 3.44 11.17
CA ALA A 467 -5.61 2.26 10.28
C ALA A 467 -6.30 1.07 10.95
N ARG A 468 -5.96 0.77 12.21
CA ARG A 468 -6.60 -0.30 12.99
C ARG A 468 -8.10 -0.05 13.16
N LYS A 469 -8.51 1.20 13.37
CA LYS A 469 -9.93 1.59 13.51
C LYS A 469 -10.71 1.53 12.21
N LEU A 470 -10.12 1.94 11.08
CA LEU A 470 -10.79 2.04 9.78
C LEU A 470 -10.71 0.75 8.94
N THR A 471 -9.51 0.18 8.78
CA THR A 471 -9.25 -0.95 7.87
C THR A 471 -9.01 -2.27 8.59
N ARG A 472 -9.06 -2.28 9.93
CA ARG A 472 -8.71 -3.45 10.78
C ARG A 472 -7.30 -3.97 10.50
N SER A 473 -6.35 -3.07 10.22
CA SER A 473 -4.94 -3.42 10.11
C SER A 473 -4.45 -4.22 11.32
N GLY A 474 -3.58 -5.20 11.08
CA GLY A 474 -3.00 -6.06 12.13
C GLY A 474 -1.91 -5.38 12.95
N GLU A 475 -1.26 -4.34 12.42
CA GLU A 475 -0.19 -3.63 13.13
C GLU A 475 -0.69 -2.96 14.41
N ALA A 476 -0.04 -3.26 15.53
CA ALA A 476 -0.36 -2.66 16.81
C ALA A 476 0.13 -1.18 16.86
N PRO A 477 -0.76 -0.22 17.16
CA PRO A 477 -0.33 1.15 17.43
C PRO A 477 0.49 1.23 18.71
N GLY A 478 1.33 2.27 18.80
CA GLY A 478 2.00 2.67 20.03
C GLY A 478 1.01 2.87 21.20
N PRO A 479 1.45 2.74 22.47
CA PRO A 479 0.60 2.95 23.64
C PRO A 479 -0.07 4.32 23.64
N HIS A 480 -1.40 4.34 23.75
CA HIS A 480 -2.25 5.53 23.87
C HIS A 480 -3.53 5.19 24.65
N ASP A 481 -4.25 6.21 25.12
CA ASP A 481 -5.49 6.04 25.90
C ASP A 481 -6.75 5.94 25.01
N ASP A 482 -6.93 6.88 24.08
CA ASP A 482 -8.12 6.93 23.22
C ASP A 482 -7.85 7.63 21.88
N LEU A 483 -8.71 7.36 20.89
CA LEU A 483 -8.68 7.98 19.55
C LEU A 483 -10.10 8.38 19.13
N ARG A 484 -10.34 9.69 18.99
CA ARG A 484 -11.65 10.30 18.69
C ARG A 484 -11.64 11.08 17.37
N GLY A 485 -12.82 11.45 16.90
CA GLY A 485 -12.97 12.33 15.73
C GLY A 485 -12.67 11.71 14.36
N THR A 486 -12.45 10.40 14.29
CA THR A 486 -12.14 9.68 13.05
C THR A 486 -13.37 9.22 12.25
N SER A 487 -14.59 9.56 12.68
CA SER A 487 -15.84 9.04 12.09
C SER A 487 -16.10 9.52 10.65
N LYS A 488 -15.50 10.64 10.26
CA LYS A 488 -15.58 11.21 8.91
C LYS A 488 -14.46 10.73 7.97
N LEU A 489 -13.52 9.93 8.46
CA LEU A 489 -12.43 9.37 7.66
C LEU A 489 -12.81 7.98 7.15
N ASN A 490 -12.56 7.73 5.87
CA ASN A 490 -12.80 6.42 5.25
C ASN A 490 -11.51 5.62 5.05
N LYS A 491 -10.38 6.32 4.91
CA LYS A 491 -9.08 5.72 4.61
C LYS A 491 -7.96 6.54 5.25
N VAL A 492 -6.90 5.85 5.65
CA VAL A 492 -5.59 6.46 5.94
C VAL A 492 -4.57 5.91 4.94
N ILE A 493 -3.73 6.80 4.42
CA ILE A 493 -2.66 6.49 3.47
C ILE A 493 -1.36 6.99 4.07
N LEU A 494 -0.45 6.05 4.34
CA LEU A 494 0.91 6.36 4.74
C LEU A 494 1.81 6.37 3.50
N VAL A 495 2.54 7.47 3.31
CA VAL A 495 3.48 7.68 2.20
C VAL A 495 4.87 7.92 2.79
N ASP A 496 5.58 6.83 3.02
CA ASP A 496 6.93 6.78 3.57
C ASP A 496 8.01 6.66 2.47
N GLN A 497 9.27 6.83 2.87
CA GLN A 497 10.43 6.72 1.98
C GLN A 497 10.88 5.28 1.68
N SER A 498 10.13 4.28 2.15
CA SER A 498 10.47 2.88 1.87
C SER A 498 10.47 2.59 0.36
N PRO A 499 11.40 1.76 -0.13
CA PRO A 499 11.50 1.48 -1.56
C PRO A 499 10.20 0.85 -2.10
N LEU A 500 9.76 1.26 -3.30
CA LEU A 500 8.54 0.73 -3.94
C LEU A 500 8.58 -0.80 -4.13
N GLY A 501 9.77 -1.34 -4.29
CA GLY A 501 10.04 -2.76 -4.47
C GLY A 501 11.53 -3.01 -4.57
N THR A 502 11.96 -4.19 -4.14
CA THR A 502 13.38 -4.60 -4.13
C THR A 502 13.82 -5.27 -5.44
N THR A 503 12.94 -5.36 -6.44
CA THR A 503 13.21 -6.05 -7.70
C THR A 503 12.98 -5.13 -8.91
N PRO A 504 13.70 -5.34 -10.04
CA PRO A 504 13.49 -4.59 -11.28
C PRO A 504 12.12 -4.77 -11.95
N ALA A 505 11.31 -5.72 -11.47
CA ALA A 505 9.95 -5.92 -11.94
C ALA A 505 9.00 -4.79 -11.52
N SER A 506 9.30 -4.11 -10.41
CA SER A 506 8.58 -2.91 -9.96
C SER A 506 9.19 -1.68 -10.61
N ASN A 507 8.35 -0.81 -11.16
CA ASN A 507 8.73 0.44 -11.82
C ASN A 507 7.56 1.45 -11.77
N PRO A 508 7.78 2.73 -12.11
CA PRO A 508 6.72 3.75 -12.10
C PRO A 508 5.48 3.35 -12.91
N ALA A 509 5.65 2.70 -14.08
CA ALA A 509 4.53 2.31 -14.92
C ALA A 509 3.64 1.23 -14.29
N THR A 510 4.24 0.23 -13.64
CA THR A 510 3.51 -0.85 -12.95
C THR A 510 2.85 -0.36 -11.68
N TYR A 511 3.54 0.49 -10.91
CA TYR A 511 3.06 0.98 -9.62
C TYR A 511 1.85 1.92 -9.75
N THR A 512 1.91 2.86 -10.70
CA THR A 512 0.80 3.79 -10.98
C THR A 512 -0.37 3.13 -11.73
N GLY A 513 -0.20 1.90 -12.23
CA GLY A 513 -1.21 1.18 -13.00
C GLY A 513 -1.33 1.62 -14.47
N VAL A 514 -0.57 2.63 -14.92
CA VAL A 514 -0.59 3.10 -16.32
C VAL A 514 -0.13 2.04 -17.32
N TRP A 515 0.63 1.05 -16.85
CA TRP A 515 1.12 -0.05 -17.69
C TRP A 515 0.01 -0.93 -18.28
N GLU A 516 -1.12 -1.10 -17.60
CA GLU A 516 -2.21 -1.94 -18.11
C GLU A 516 -2.92 -1.31 -19.32
N PRO A 517 -3.36 -0.04 -19.29
CA PRO A 517 -3.87 0.67 -20.46
C PRO A 517 -2.89 0.67 -21.65
N ILE A 518 -1.57 0.85 -21.39
CA ILE A 518 -0.54 0.80 -22.44
C ILE A 518 -0.50 -0.60 -23.09
N ARG A 519 -0.50 -1.68 -22.31
CA ARG A 519 -0.53 -3.04 -22.87
C ARG A 519 -1.80 -3.32 -23.66
N ASP A 520 -2.96 -2.86 -23.20
CA ASP A 520 -4.22 -3.02 -23.95
C ASP A 520 -4.16 -2.29 -25.30
N LEU A 521 -3.59 -1.08 -25.34
CA LEU A 521 -3.33 -0.34 -26.59
C LEU A 521 -2.52 -1.17 -27.59
N PHE A 522 -1.39 -1.73 -27.16
CA PHE A 522 -0.51 -2.52 -28.04
C PHE A 522 -1.18 -3.76 -28.62
N THR A 523 -2.16 -4.36 -27.93
CA THR A 523 -2.90 -5.51 -28.45
C THR A 523 -3.91 -5.15 -29.54
N ARG A 524 -4.31 -3.88 -29.61
CA ARG A 524 -5.29 -3.38 -30.58
C ARG A 524 -4.65 -2.97 -31.89
N LEU A 525 -3.32 -2.90 -31.96
CA LEU A 525 -2.57 -2.56 -33.16
C LEU A 525 -2.72 -3.64 -34.24
N PRO A 526 -2.72 -3.27 -35.53
CA PRO A 526 -2.87 -4.22 -36.63
C PRO A 526 -1.87 -5.38 -36.57
N GLU A 527 -0.58 -5.09 -36.34
CA GLU A 527 0.50 -6.08 -36.28
C GLU A 527 0.27 -7.10 -35.15
N ALA A 528 -0.19 -6.61 -33.99
CA ALA A 528 -0.52 -7.45 -32.85
C ALA A 528 -1.74 -8.35 -33.14
N LYS A 529 -2.78 -7.81 -33.81
CA LYS A 529 -3.97 -8.58 -34.21
C LYS A 529 -3.63 -9.70 -35.19
N ILE A 530 -2.79 -9.39 -36.19
CA ILE A 530 -2.29 -10.33 -37.20
C ILE A 530 -1.55 -11.50 -36.55
N ARG A 531 -0.76 -11.22 -35.50
CA ARG A 531 0.00 -12.22 -34.74
C ARG A 531 -0.79 -12.88 -33.60
N GLY A 532 -1.99 -12.37 -33.30
CA GLY A 532 -2.84 -12.87 -32.21
C GLY A 532 -2.32 -12.55 -30.81
N PHE A 533 -1.50 -11.51 -30.67
CA PHE A 533 -0.93 -11.13 -29.39
C PHE A 533 -2.01 -10.60 -28.43
N LYS A 534 -1.91 -11.01 -27.17
CA LYS A 534 -2.82 -10.65 -26.06
C LYS A 534 -2.06 -9.82 -25.01
N PRO A 535 -2.75 -9.19 -24.03
CA PRO A 535 -2.06 -8.31 -23.07
C PRO A 535 -0.97 -9.01 -22.25
N ALA A 536 -1.04 -10.35 -22.12
CA ALA A 536 -0.01 -11.16 -21.49
C ALA A 536 1.31 -11.20 -22.28
N ARG A 537 1.29 -11.13 -23.62
CA ARG A 537 2.51 -11.10 -24.46
C ARG A 537 3.33 -9.84 -24.19
N PHE A 538 2.67 -8.71 -23.99
CA PHE A 538 3.30 -7.43 -23.68
C PHE A 538 3.59 -7.23 -22.18
N SER A 539 3.49 -8.29 -21.36
CA SER A 539 3.86 -8.24 -19.95
C SER A 539 5.22 -8.86 -19.74
N PHE A 540 6.18 -8.08 -19.24
CA PHE A 540 7.50 -8.61 -18.88
C PHE A 540 7.46 -9.55 -17.65
N ASN A 541 6.38 -9.51 -16.86
CA ASN A 541 6.17 -10.37 -15.69
C ASN A 541 5.55 -11.75 -16.04
N ARG A 542 5.20 -12.01 -17.31
CA ARG A 542 4.57 -13.26 -17.73
C ARG A 542 5.38 -13.94 -18.84
N PRO A 543 5.51 -15.28 -18.82
CA PRO A 543 6.13 -16.01 -19.91
C PRO A 543 5.32 -15.83 -21.21
N GLY A 544 6.01 -15.83 -22.34
CA GLY A 544 5.41 -15.71 -23.67
C GLY A 544 6.05 -14.63 -24.52
N GLY A 545 6.13 -13.38 -24.04
CA GLY A 545 6.76 -12.28 -24.79
C GLY A 545 7.97 -11.64 -24.10
N ARG A 546 8.16 -11.91 -22.81
CA ARG A 546 9.35 -11.49 -22.06
C ARG A 546 10.62 -12.16 -22.59
N CYS A 547 11.77 -11.60 -22.25
CA CYS A 547 13.06 -12.28 -22.42
C CYS A 547 13.17 -13.39 -21.37
N ASP A 548 13.36 -14.63 -21.80
CA ASP A 548 13.45 -15.78 -20.89
C ASP A 548 14.77 -15.81 -20.11
N ASP A 549 15.86 -15.28 -20.67
CA ASP A 549 17.19 -15.29 -20.06
C ASP A 549 17.29 -14.44 -18.79
N CYS A 550 16.59 -13.30 -18.74
CA CYS A 550 16.49 -12.44 -17.55
C CYS A 550 15.10 -12.51 -16.91
N GLU A 551 14.25 -13.43 -17.36
CA GLU A 551 12.86 -13.56 -16.93
C GLU A 551 12.05 -12.25 -16.99
N GLY A 552 12.38 -11.36 -17.92
CA GLY A 552 11.75 -10.06 -18.11
C GLY A 552 12.25 -8.95 -17.17
N MET A 553 13.24 -9.21 -16.33
CA MET A 553 13.85 -8.19 -15.46
C MET A 553 14.68 -7.18 -16.25
N GLY A 554 15.19 -7.56 -17.43
CA GLY A 554 16.12 -6.75 -18.23
C GLY A 554 17.55 -6.71 -17.67
N GLN A 555 17.72 -7.12 -16.42
CA GLN A 555 18.98 -7.21 -15.70
C GLN A 555 19.11 -8.56 -15.01
N LYS A 556 20.34 -8.96 -14.68
CA LYS A 556 20.67 -10.13 -13.88
C LYS A 556 21.38 -9.68 -12.61
N LYS A 557 20.99 -10.26 -11.48
CA LYS A 557 21.62 -10.00 -10.20
C LYS A 557 22.91 -10.81 -10.10
N ILE A 558 24.02 -10.14 -9.83
CA ILE A 558 25.31 -10.76 -9.55
C ILE A 558 25.56 -10.63 -8.05
N GLU A 559 25.74 -11.78 -7.39
CA GLU A 559 26.08 -11.83 -5.98
C GLU A 559 27.56 -11.46 -5.78
N MET A 560 27.82 -10.56 -4.83
CA MET A 560 29.16 -10.07 -4.52
C MET A 560 29.49 -10.39 -3.06
N HIS A 561 30.68 -10.96 -2.80
CA HIS A 561 31.01 -11.46 -1.45
C HIS A 561 31.24 -10.36 -0.40
N PHE A 562 31.77 -9.20 -0.81
CA PHE A 562 32.16 -8.10 0.09
C PHE A 562 31.54 -6.75 -0.27
N LEU A 563 30.95 -6.65 -1.46
CA LEU A 563 30.26 -5.47 -1.95
C LEU A 563 28.76 -5.78 -2.02
N PRO A 564 27.88 -4.77 -2.01
CA PRO A 564 26.46 -5.00 -2.28
C PRO A 564 26.26 -5.67 -3.64
N ASP A 565 25.28 -6.57 -3.72
CA ASP A 565 24.91 -7.22 -4.98
C ASP A 565 24.59 -6.19 -6.06
N VAL A 566 25.02 -6.49 -7.29
CA VAL A 566 24.88 -5.55 -8.41
C VAL A 566 23.97 -6.13 -9.47
N TRP A 567 23.08 -5.29 -10.01
CA TRP A 567 22.26 -5.64 -11.17
C TRP A 567 23.00 -5.25 -12.46
N VAL A 568 23.31 -6.25 -13.28
CA VAL A 568 23.99 -6.05 -14.57
C VAL A 568 23.01 -6.24 -15.70
N GLU A 569 23.14 -5.44 -16.76
CA GLU A 569 22.28 -5.54 -17.94
C GLU A 569 22.30 -6.96 -18.56
N CYS A 570 21.14 -7.47 -18.94
CA CYS A 570 21.02 -8.76 -19.61
C CYS A 570 21.63 -8.70 -21.00
N THR A 571 22.63 -9.54 -21.27
CA THR A 571 23.32 -9.63 -22.55
C THR A 571 22.43 -10.09 -23.71
N THR A 572 21.40 -10.90 -23.43
CA THR A 572 20.46 -11.43 -24.44
C THR A 572 19.51 -10.37 -24.98
N CYS A 573 18.84 -9.62 -24.10
CA CYS A 573 17.85 -8.61 -24.52
C CYS A 573 18.36 -7.17 -24.49
N ARG A 574 19.58 -6.93 -23.97
CA ARG A 574 20.17 -5.60 -23.80
C ARG A 574 19.24 -4.63 -23.09
N GLY A 575 18.78 -5.04 -21.90
CA GLY A 575 17.85 -4.26 -21.08
C GLY A 575 16.41 -4.20 -21.58
N LYS A 576 16.08 -4.65 -22.80
CA LYS A 576 14.75 -4.46 -23.41
C LYS A 576 13.61 -5.27 -22.78
N ARG A 577 13.90 -6.23 -21.89
CA ARG A 577 12.94 -7.08 -21.16
C ARG A 577 12.05 -8.01 -22.01
N PHE A 578 12.00 -7.84 -23.32
CA PHE A 578 11.15 -8.59 -24.25
C PHE A 578 11.98 -9.32 -25.31
N ASN A 579 11.39 -10.37 -25.90
CA ASN A 579 11.96 -11.04 -27.05
C ASN A 579 11.73 -10.24 -28.34
N GLN A 580 12.56 -10.50 -29.35
CA GLN A 580 12.57 -9.73 -30.61
C GLN A 580 11.22 -9.76 -31.34
N GLU A 581 10.51 -10.88 -31.30
CA GLU A 581 9.18 -11.02 -31.91
C GLU A 581 8.16 -10.04 -31.31
N THR A 582 8.21 -9.80 -30.00
CA THR A 582 7.29 -8.87 -29.32
C THR A 582 7.63 -7.42 -29.67
N LEU A 583 8.91 -7.10 -29.86
CA LEU A 583 9.40 -5.76 -30.17
C LEU A 583 9.04 -5.27 -31.59
N THR A 584 8.66 -6.18 -32.49
CA THR A 584 8.23 -5.81 -33.85
C THR A 584 6.90 -5.06 -33.90
N VAL A 585 6.09 -5.11 -32.84
CA VAL A 585 4.84 -4.35 -32.75
C VAL A 585 5.17 -2.95 -32.23
N GLN A 586 4.82 -1.92 -33.00
CA GLN A 586 5.16 -0.53 -32.72
C GLN A 586 3.94 0.37 -32.73
N TYR A 587 3.90 1.35 -31.82
CA TYR A 587 2.95 2.45 -31.80
C TYR A 587 3.70 3.75 -32.06
N LYS A 588 3.36 4.47 -33.15
CA LYS A 588 4.07 5.70 -33.57
C LYS A 588 5.59 5.51 -33.54
N ASP A 589 6.08 4.46 -34.20
CA ASP A 589 7.50 4.06 -34.30
C ASP A 589 8.18 3.62 -32.98
N HIS A 590 7.43 3.48 -31.89
CA HIS A 590 7.96 3.00 -30.60
C HIS A 590 7.46 1.59 -30.29
N SER A 591 8.38 0.65 -30.03
CA SER A 591 8.02 -0.66 -29.48
C SER A 591 7.62 -0.56 -28.00
N ILE A 592 7.06 -1.64 -27.46
CA ILE A 592 6.68 -1.71 -26.04
C ILE A 592 7.88 -1.47 -25.10
N ALA A 593 9.10 -1.86 -25.52
CA ALA A 593 10.31 -1.62 -24.74
C ALA A 593 10.79 -0.17 -24.87
N ASP A 594 10.66 0.44 -26.05
CA ASP A 594 11.03 1.84 -26.25
C ASP A 594 10.14 2.75 -25.39
N VAL A 595 8.84 2.44 -25.29
CA VAL A 595 7.91 3.14 -24.38
C VAL A 595 8.35 3.07 -22.92
N LEU A 596 8.89 1.94 -22.46
CA LEU A 596 9.43 1.84 -21.08
C LEU A 596 10.69 2.70 -20.87
N ASN A 597 11.45 2.97 -21.93
CA ASN A 597 12.66 3.78 -21.86
C ASN A 597 12.40 5.28 -22.08
N LEU A 598 11.20 5.66 -22.48
CA LEU A 598 10.82 7.07 -22.55
C LEU A 598 10.75 7.67 -21.15
N SER A 599 11.17 8.93 -21.04
CA SER A 599 10.87 9.72 -19.85
C SER A 599 9.36 9.89 -19.70
N ILE A 600 8.87 10.07 -18.48
CA ILE A 600 7.44 10.29 -18.22
C ILE A 600 6.92 11.50 -19.01
N GLY A 601 7.70 12.57 -19.12
CA GLY A 601 7.37 13.72 -19.97
C GLY A 601 7.20 13.36 -21.44
N GLN A 602 8.12 12.56 -22.01
CA GLN A 602 8.00 12.09 -23.40
C GLN A 602 6.82 11.14 -23.60
N ALA A 603 6.56 10.27 -22.62
CA ALA A 603 5.40 9.38 -22.66
C ALA A 603 4.08 10.18 -22.61
N LEU A 604 4.05 11.26 -21.82
CA LEU A 604 2.91 12.17 -21.74
C LEU A 604 2.64 12.86 -23.09
N GLU A 605 3.68 13.30 -23.80
CA GLU A 605 3.59 13.83 -25.17
C GLU A 605 3.05 12.75 -26.14
N LEU A 606 3.62 11.53 -26.09
CA LEU A 606 3.27 10.42 -26.98
C LEU A 606 1.80 9.99 -26.87
N PHE A 607 1.31 9.89 -25.62
CA PHE A 607 -0.03 9.43 -25.26
C PHE A 607 -1.00 10.55 -24.89
N GLY A 608 -0.67 11.80 -25.22
CA GLY A 608 -1.47 12.98 -24.87
C GLY A 608 -2.91 12.95 -25.39
N ASN A 609 -3.20 12.14 -26.40
CA ASN A 609 -4.53 11.93 -26.97
C ASN A 609 -5.32 10.75 -26.34
N ILE A 610 -4.80 10.10 -25.29
CA ILE A 610 -5.45 8.95 -24.64
C ILE A 610 -5.64 9.28 -23.14
N PRO A 611 -6.82 9.77 -22.71
CA PRO A 611 -7.05 10.25 -21.34
C PRO A 611 -6.70 9.24 -20.24
N LYS A 612 -6.98 7.95 -20.47
CA LYS A 612 -6.68 6.88 -19.51
C LYS A 612 -5.18 6.68 -19.26
N ILE A 613 -4.34 7.10 -20.19
CA ILE A 613 -2.87 7.05 -20.08
C ILE A 613 -2.35 8.44 -19.67
N ARG A 614 -2.88 9.51 -20.27
CA ARG A 614 -2.53 10.91 -19.97
C ARG A 614 -2.65 11.26 -18.49
N ALA A 615 -3.76 10.91 -17.84
CA ALA A 615 -4.01 11.35 -16.47
C ALA A 615 -2.96 10.86 -15.45
N PRO A 616 -2.64 9.54 -15.35
CA PRO A 616 -1.56 9.08 -14.48
C PRO A 616 -0.18 9.70 -14.80
N LEU A 617 0.14 9.87 -16.08
CA LEU A 617 1.41 10.46 -16.51
C LEU A 617 1.51 11.96 -16.18
N ALA A 618 0.41 12.70 -16.32
CA ALA A 618 0.33 14.11 -15.96
C ALA A 618 0.53 14.31 -14.46
N THR A 619 -0.02 13.42 -13.61
CA THR A 619 0.20 13.46 -12.16
C THR A 619 1.67 13.21 -11.80
N LEU A 620 2.32 12.22 -12.44
CA LEU A 620 3.75 11.98 -12.26
C LEU A 620 4.61 13.17 -12.71
N ALA A 621 4.26 13.81 -13.83
CA ALA A 621 4.98 14.99 -14.30
C ALA A 621 4.77 16.20 -13.36
N ALA A 622 3.55 16.40 -12.87
CA ALA A 622 3.21 17.52 -11.98
C ALA A 622 3.94 17.48 -10.64
N ILE A 623 4.25 16.28 -10.13
CA ILE A 623 5.04 16.10 -8.91
C ILE A 623 6.56 16.14 -9.15
N GLY A 624 6.98 16.51 -10.36
CA GLY A 624 8.39 16.70 -10.73
C GLY A 624 9.13 15.43 -11.13
N LEU A 625 8.43 14.36 -11.55
CA LEU A 625 9.05 13.10 -11.99
C LEU A 625 9.06 12.92 -13.53
N ASP A 626 8.91 14.00 -14.29
CA ASP A 626 8.88 13.99 -15.76
C ASP A 626 10.19 13.47 -16.40
N TYR A 627 11.30 13.57 -15.67
CA TYR A 627 12.61 13.09 -16.08
C TYR A 627 12.80 11.57 -15.94
N LEU A 628 12.08 10.91 -15.03
CA LEU A 628 12.22 9.48 -14.81
C LEU A 628 11.68 8.68 -15.99
N THR A 629 12.32 7.55 -16.30
CA THR A 629 11.80 6.63 -17.33
C THR A 629 10.68 5.76 -16.78
N LEU A 630 9.69 5.44 -17.61
CA LEU A 630 8.53 4.62 -17.18
C LEU A 630 8.92 3.23 -16.64
N GLY A 631 9.98 2.67 -17.20
CA GLY A 631 10.53 1.36 -16.88
C GLY A 631 11.64 1.35 -15.85
N GLN A 632 12.04 2.51 -15.29
CA GLN A 632 13.12 2.60 -14.31
C GLN A 632 12.87 1.65 -13.14
N SER A 633 13.90 0.89 -12.76
CA SER A 633 13.80 -0.07 -11.67
C SER A 633 13.47 0.64 -10.37
N ALA A 634 12.46 0.15 -9.64
CA ALA A 634 12.10 0.63 -8.31
C ALA A 634 13.28 0.57 -7.33
N ALA A 635 14.19 -0.40 -7.50
CA ALA A 635 15.37 -0.55 -6.66
C ALA A 635 16.44 0.52 -6.91
N THR A 636 16.34 1.25 -8.03
CA THR A 636 17.27 2.34 -8.40
C THR A 636 16.69 3.73 -8.13
N LEU A 637 15.46 3.83 -7.63
CA LEU A 637 14.85 5.10 -7.27
C LEU A 637 15.37 5.56 -5.91
N SER A 638 15.56 6.87 -5.75
CA SER A 638 15.82 7.44 -4.43
C SER A 638 14.59 7.30 -3.51
N GLY A 639 14.78 7.45 -2.20
CA GLY A 639 13.66 7.42 -1.23
C GLY A 639 12.58 8.46 -1.57
N GLY A 640 12.99 9.69 -1.87
CA GLY A 640 12.07 10.77 -2.28
C GLY A 640 11.40 10.54 -3.65
N GLU A 641 12.08 9.92 -4.62
CA GLU A 641 11.46 9.50 -5.89
C GLU A 641 10.40 8.42 -5.68
N ALA A 642 10.74 7.39 -4.90
CA ALA A 642 9.82 6.31 -4.55
C ALA A 642 8.57 6.87 -3.86
N GLN A 643 8.76 7.76 -2.88
CA GLN A 643 7.68 8.43 -2.16
C GLN A 643 6.76 9.23 -3.10
N ARG A 644 7.33 10.02 -4.02
CA ARG A 644 6.56 10.80 -5.01
C ARG A 644 5.77 9.91 -5.98
N VAL A 645 6.30 8.76 -6.37
CA VAL A 645 5.55 7.77 -7.17
C VAL A 645 4.36 7.19 -6.38
N LYS A 646 4.52 6.93 -5.07
CA LYS A 646 3.40 6.50 -4.20
C LYS A 646 2.31 7.56 -4.15
N LEU A 647 2.71 8.81 -3.93
CA LEU A 647 1.78 9.95 -3.89
C LEU A 647 1.03 10.11 -5.23
N ALA A 648 1.74 10.05 -6.36
CA ALA A 648 1.15 10.11 -7.69
C ALA A 648 0.14 8.98 -7.96
N ALA A 649 0.42 7.76 -7.49
CA ALA A 649 -0.48 6.62 -7.63
C ALA A 649 -1.79 6.80 -6.84
N GLU A 650 -1.75 7.44 -5.68
CA GLU A 650 -2.95 7.73 -4.89
C GLU A 650 -3.73 8.93 -5.45
N LEU A 651 -3.05 9.95 -5.98
CA LEU A 651 -3.68 11.08 -6.67
C LEU A 651 -4.41 10.68 -7.96
N ALA A 652 -3.94 9.63 -8.64
CA ALA A 652 -4.60 9.12 -9.83
C ALA A 652 -5.90 8.36 -9.52
N ARG A 653 -6.20 8.07 -8.25
CA ARG A 653 -7.40 7.34 -7.83
C ARG A 653 -8.54 8.32 -7.51
N PRO A 654 -9.80 7.94 -7.78
CA PRO A 654 -10.94 8.73 -7.34
C PRO A 654 -10.95 8.87 -5.82
N ASN A 655 -11.15 10.09 -5.34
CA ASN A 655 -11.20 10.42 -3.92
C ASN A 655 -12.53 11.13 -3.59
N ASN A 656 -13.00 10.97 -2.36
CA ASN A 656 -14.24 11.55 -1.86
C ASN A 656 -14.01 12.64 -0.79
N GLY A 657 -12.76 13.07 -0.60
CA GLY A 657 -12.42 14.13 0.36
C GLY A 657 -12.41 13.68 1.81
N GLN A 658 -12.39 12.37 2.08
CA GLN A 658 -12.47 11.81 3.43
C GLN A 658 -11.26 10.91 3.74
N THR A 659 -10.11 11.24 3.16
CA THR A 659 -8.87 10.47 3.33
C THR A 659 -7.86 11.25 4.17
N LEU A 660 -7.19 10.56 5.09
CA LEU A 660 -6.06 11.07 5.84
C LEU A 660 -4.75 10.63 5.15
N TYR A 661 -4.01 11.58 4.59
CA TYR A 661 -2.67 11.36 4.04
C TYR A 661 -1.62 11.70 5.10
N ILE A 662 -0.66 10.81 5.31
CA ILE A 662 0.47 11.01 6.21
C ILE A 662 1.75 10.85 5.41
N LEU A 663 2.58 11.90 5.36
CA LEU A 663 3.83 11.93 4.61
C LEU A 663 5.01 12.16 5.56
N ASP A 664 6.08 11.39 5.37
CA ASP A 664 7.31 11.48 6.17
C ASP A 664 8.43 12.14 5.35
N GLU A 665 8.82 13.36 5.73
CA GLU A 665 9.87 14.19 5.09
C GLU A 665 9.81 14.18 3.55
N PRO A 666 8.67 14.59 2.93
CA PRO A 666 8.51 14.55 1.48
C PRO A 666 9.38 15.53 0.70
N THR A 667 10.10 16.44 1.37
CA THR A 667 11.08 17.33 0.73
C THR A 667 12.50 16.77 0.64
N THR A 668 12.75 15.57 1.19
CA THR A 668 14.06 14.90 1.02
C THR A 668 14.39 14.74 -0.47
N GLY A 669 15.61 15.11 -0.87
CA GLY A 669 16.01 15.00 -2.28
C GLY A 669 15.47 16.11 -3.19
N LEU A 670 14.85 17.18 -2.68
CA LEU A 670 14.19 18.20 -3.50
C LEU A 670 14.88 19.56 -3.46
N HIS A 671 15.11 20.11 -4.65
CA HIS A 671 15.44 21.51 -4.85
C HIS A 671 14.24 22.41 -4.52
N PHE A 672 14.48 23.69 -4.16
CA PHE A 672 13.44 24.68 -3.80
C PHE A 672 12.27 24.76 -4.80
N ASP A 673 12.57 24.71 -6.09
CA ASP A 673 11.56 24.72 -7.18
C ASP A 673 10.68 23.46 -7.18
N ASP A 674 11.24 22.31 -6.81
CA ASP A 674 10.50 21.06 -6.72
C ASP A 674 9.66 20.96 -5.44
N ILE A 675 10.12 21.58 -4.34
CA ILE A 675 9.29 21.79 -3.14
C ILE A 675 8.05 22.61 -3.52
N SER A 676 8.22 23.68 -4.32
CA SER A 676 7.08 24.46 -4.81
C SER A 676 6.08 23.58 -5.58
N LYS A 677 6.55 22.76 -6.53
CA LYS A 677 5.69 21.82 -7.30
C LYS A 677 4.96 20.82 -6.40
N LEU A 678 5.68 20.24 -5.43
CA LEU A 678 5.11 19.32 -4.45
C LEU A 678 3.99 20.00 -3.65
N MET A 679 4.20 21.25 -3.22
CA MET A 679 3.17 22.00 -2.49
C MET A 679 1.91 22.22 -3.32
N LYS A 680 2.02 22.50 -4.63
CA LYS A 680 0.84 22.60 -5.52
C LYS A 680 0.00 21.31 -5.53
N VAL A 681 0.67 20.17 -5.45
CA VAL A 681 0.04 18.85 -5.43
C VAL A 681 -0.56 18.51 -4.06
N LEU A 682 0.14 18.80 -2.97
CA LEU A 682 -0.38 18.57 -1.61
C LEU A 682 -1.59 19.46 -1.30
N MET A 683 -1.56 20.73 -1.72
CA MET A 683 -2.69 21.65 -1.54
C MET A 683 -3.92 21.20 -2.34
N SER A 684 -3.73 20.58 -3.51
CA SER A 684 -4.81 19.97 -4.30
C SER A 684 -5.55 18.87 -3.54
N LEU A 685 -4.84 18.03 -2.78
CA LEU A 685 -5.47 17.02 -1.94
C LEU A 685 -6.33 17.66 -0.85
N VAL A 686 -5.84 18.74 -0.24
CA VAL A 686 -6.56 19.44 0.82
C VAL A 686 -7.81 20.14 0.27
N GLU A 687 -7.74 20.77 -0.91
CA GLU A 687 -8.90 21.38 -1.57
C GLU A 687 -10.02 20.38 -1.87
N GLN A 688 -9.67 19.12 -2.18
CA GLN A 688 -10.65 18.05 -2.36
C GLN A 688 -11.34 17.64 -1.04
N GLY A 689 -10.98 18.24 0.10
CA GLY A 689 -11.52 17.98 1.44
C GLY A 689 -10.67 17.04 2.29
N ASN A 690 -9.57 16.51 1.75
CA ASN A 690 -8.73 15.55 2.48
C ASN A 690 -7.93 16.23 3.60
N THR A 691 -7.51 15.40 4.56
CA THR A 691 -6.58 15.84 5.61
C THR A 691 -5.19 15.40 5.23
N VAL A 692 -4.22 16.31 5.19
CA VAL A 692 -2.83 16.02 4.86
C VAL A 692 -1.98 16.38 6.07
N VAL A 693 -1.28 15.38 6.63
CA VAL A 693 -0.35 15.52 7.74
C VAL A 693 1.05 15.22 7.23
N VAL A 694 1.99 16.13 7.44
CA VAL A 694 3.36 16.01 6.96
C VAL A 694 4.32 16.11 8.13
N ILE A 695 5.28 15.20 8.25
CA ILE A 695 6.43 15.37 9.14
C ILE A 695 7.51 16.10 8.34
N GLU A 696 7.90 17.29 8.78
CA GLU A 696 8.86 18.11 8.05
C GLU A 696 9.72 18.97 8.98
N HIS A 697 10.87 19.34 8.43
CA HIS A 697 11.84 20.26 9.02
C HIS A 697 12.07 21.49 8.14
N ASN A 698 11.71 21.41 6.86
CA ASN A 698 11.89 22.49 5.91
C ASN A 698 10.96 23.68 6.22
N LEU A 699 11.54 24.86 6.44
CA LEU A 699 10.81 26.07 6.82
C LEU A 699 9.83 26.54 5.72
N ASP A 700 10.10 26.27 4.44
CA ASP A 700 9.20 26.62 3.33
C ASP A 700 7.89 25.83 3.36
N VAL A 701 7.93 24.58 3.85
CA VAL A 701 6.74 23.75 4.04
C VAL A 701 6.01 24.11 5.32
N ILE A 702 6.75 24.39 6.40
CA ILE A 702 6.15 24.76 7.69
C ILE A 702 5.41 26.10 7.57
N LYS A 703 5.99 27.11 6.92
CA LYS A 703 5.34 28.43 6.76
C LYS A 703 4.07 28.38 5.90
N THR A 704 3.97 27.42 4.99
CA THR A 704 2.79 27.22 4.13
C THR A 704 1.66 26.45 4.83
N ALA A 705 1.86 25.98 6.07
CA ALA A 705 0.89 25.11 6.72
C ALA A 705 -0.35 25.80 7.30
N ASP A 706 -1.50 25.13 7.30
CA ASP A 706 -2.69 25.63 7.99
C ASP A 706 -2.57 25.44 9.50
N TRP A 707 -1.90 24.37 9.93
CA TRP A 707 -1.66 24.02 11.32
C TRP A 707 -0.28 23.42 11.51
N VAL A 708 0.38 23.75 12.62
CA VAL A 708 1.71 23.28 12.98
C VAL A 708 1.66 22.68 14.38
N ILE A 709 2.36 21.57 14.55
CA ILE A 709 2.54 20.88 15.83
C ILE A 709 4.05 20.73 16.04
N ASP A 710 4.60 21.47 17.00
CA ASP A 710 6.04 21.48 17.28
C ASP A 710 6.34 20.55 18.47
N LEU A 711 7.23 19.57 18.26
CA LEU A 711 7.65 18.61 19.29
C LEU A 711 9.04 18.95 19.85
N GLY A 712 9.17 18.91 21.17
CA GLY A 712 10.43 19.24 21.84
C GLY A 712 10.31 19.19 23.37
N PRO A 713 10.98 20.10 24.11
CA PRO A 713 11.88 21.18 23.62
C PRO A 713 13.23 20.67 23.14
N GLU A 714 13.63 19.48 23.57
CA GLU A 714 14.87 18.81 23.17
C GLU A 714 14.58 17.43 22.56
N ALA A 715 15.62 16.69 22.22
CA ALA A 715 15.54 15.33 21.69
C ALA A 715 15.67 14.26 22.78
N GLY A 716 15.27 13.03 22.47
CA GLY A 716 15.46 11.89 23.38
C GLY A 716 14.66 12.01 24.68
N VAL A 717 15.32 11.79 25.82
CA VAL A 717 14.69 11.75 27.16
C VAL A 717 14.11 13.10 27.61
N ASP A 718 14.62 14.18 27.04
CA ASP A 718 14.20 15.57 27.31
C ASP A 718 13.18 16.09 26.27
N GLY A 719 12.83 15.24 25.30
CA GLY A 719 11.79 15.52 24.30
C GLY A 719 10.44 14.88 24.64
N GLY A 720 9.61 14.74 23.60
CA GLY A 720 8.35 14.01 23.66
C GLY A 720 7.15 14.84 24.10
N TRP A 721 7.26 16.17 24.15
CA TRP A 721 6.17 17.11 24.45
C TRP A 721 5.78 17.92 23.22
N ILE A 722 4.50 18.26 23.08
CA ILE A 722 4.06 19.34 22.18
C ILE A 722 4.43 20.64 22.88
N VAL A 723 5.38 21.38 22.30
CA VAL A 723 5.85 22.65 22.87
C VAL A 723 5.02 23.83 22.42
N ALA A 724 4.48 23.73 21.20
CA ALA A 724 3.58 24.70 20.62
C ALA A 724 2.66 24.00 19.59
N GLU A 725 1.42 24.43 19.53
CA GLU A 725 0.45 24.05 18.49
C GLU A 725 -0.35 25.27 18.05
N GLY A 726 -0.69 25.34 16.77
CA GLY A 726 -1.38 26.51 16.21
C GLY A 726 -1.14 26.72 14.72
N THR A 727 -1.60 27.84 14.19
CA THR A 727 -1.12 28.35 12.89
C THR A 727 0.36 28.75 12.99
N PRO A 728 1.14 28.81 11.90
CA PRO A 728 2.51 29.30 11.94
C PRO A 728 2.68 30.64 12.67
N GLU A 729 1.72 31.55 12.54
CA GLU A 729 1.68 32.82 13.29
C GLU A 729 1.53 32.61 14.80
N ASP A 730 0.68 31.67 15.25
CA ASP A 730 0.56 31.35 16.67
C ASP A 730 1.83 30.72 17.24
N ILE A 731 2.54 29.90 16.44
CA ILE A 731 3.81 29.30 16.86
C ILE A 731 4.85 30.40 17.10
N VAL A 732 4.91 31.41 16.22
CA VAL A 732 5.76 32.59 16.40
C VAL A 732 5.34 33.40 17.64
N GLU A 733 4.04 33.63 17.84
CA GLU A 733 3.50 34.34 19.02
C GLU A 733 3.89 33.63 20.33
N GLN A 734 3.76 32.29 20.37
CA GLN A 734 4.12 31.47 21.53
C GLN A 734 5.63 31.49 21.81
N ALA A 735 6.47 31.47 20.77
CA ALA A 735 7.92 31.57 20.91
C ALA A 735 8.35 32.94 21.45
N ALA A 736 7.79 34.02 20.91
CA ALA A 736 8.04 35.38 21.40
C ALA A 736 7.61 35.57 22.86
N TYR A 737 6.45 35.00 23.23
CA TYR A 737 5.99 35.00 24.62
C TYR A 737 6.94 34.26 25.57
N TYR A 738 7.46 33.10 25.15
CA TYR A 738 8.47 32.37 25.93
C TYR A 738 9.75 33.20 26.13
N GLN A 739 10.26 33.84 25.06
CA GLN A 739 11.46 34.67 25.12
C GLN A 739 11.29 35.87 26.06
N GLY A 740 10.19 36.63 25.92
CA GLY A 740 9.90 37.77 26.79
C GLY A 740 9.85 37.38 28.27
N ARG A 741 9.27 36.21 28.59
CA ARG A 741 9.26 35.67 29.96
C ARG A 741 10.64 35.29 30.49
N MET A 742 11.48 34.68 29.66
CA MET A 742 12.85 34.35 30.05
C MET A 742 13.69 35.60 30.30
N GLU A 743 13.50 36.66 29.51
CA GLU A 743 14.13 37.96 29.72
C GLU A 743 13.66 38.62 31.02
N GLU A 744 12.35 38.61 31.30
CA GLU A 744 11.79 39.12 32.57
C GLU A 744 12.32 38.35 33.79
N GLU A 745 12.45 37.02 33.69
CA GLU A 745 13.00 36.18 34.76
C GLU A 745 14.50 36.43 34.95
N ALA A 746 15.27 36.61 33.87
CA ALA A 746 16.68 36.98 33.93
C ALA A 746 16.88 38.39 34.54
N GLN A 747 16.03 39.36 34.17
CA GLN A 747 16.07 40.72 34.70
C GLN A 747 15.58 40.79 36.17
N GLY A 748 14.58 40.00 36.54
CA GLY A 748 14.08 39.87 37.92
C GLY A 748 15.10 39.24 38.88
N GLN A 749 15.90 38.28 38.40
CA GLN A 749 17.04 37.74 39.15
C GLN A 749 18.20 38.76 39.26
N GLY A 750 18.42 39.57 38.23
CA GLY A 750 19.36 40.71 38.27
C GLY A 750 18.96 41.82 39.25
N ALA A 751 17.66 42.07 39.43
CA ALA A 751 17.15 43.05 40.41
C ALA A 751 17.26 42.55 41.87
N ARG A 752 17.09 41.25 42.12
CA ARG A 752 17.34 40.64 43.44
C ARG A 752 18.83 40.59 43.81
N ALA A 753 19.73 40.51 42.82
CA ALA A 753 21.18 40.53 43.05
C ALA A 753 21.76 41.92 43.40
N LYS A 754 21.03 43.03 43.13
CA LYS A 754 21.47 44.40 43.46
C LYS A 754 21.32 44.78 44.95
N GLY A 755 20.87 43.87 45.82
CA GLY A 755 20.71 44.07 47.26
C GLY A 755 21.92 43.76 48.14
N LYS A 756 23.05 43.29 47.61
CA LYS A 756 24.28 43.05 48.39
C LYS A 756 25.49 43.71 47.74
N LYS A 757 25.77 44.95 48.14
CA LYS A 757 27.07 45.59 47.93
C LYS A 757 28.07 45.06 48.97
N GLY A 758 29.17 44.49 48.50
CA GLY A 758 30.35 44.12 49.29
C GLY A 758 31.57 43.92 48.39
N SER A 759 32.34 45.01 48.25
CA SER A 759 33.75 45.16 47.81
C SER A 759 34.29 44.54 46.50
N GLN A 760 34.93 45.44 45.76
CA GLN A 760 35.68 45.35 44.50
C GLN A 760 36.84 44.33 44.47
N SER A 761 37.12 43.78 43.28
CA SER A 761 38.39 44.02 42.56
C SER A 761 38.29 43.54 41.09
N SER A 762 38.78 44.35 40.15
CA SER A 762 38.97 44.00 38.72
C SER A 762 40.33 43.31 38.52
N PRO A 763 40.52 42.49 37.47
CA PRO A 763 41.10 43.06 36.24
C PRO A 763 40.71 42.42 34.88
N SER A 764 40.94 43.25 33.85
CA SER A 764 41.41 42.97 32.47
C SER A 764 40.56 42.19 31.46
N LEU A 765 40.11 42.94 30.44
CA LEU A 765 39.61 42.49 29.14
C LEU A 765 40.76 42.07 28.21
N THR A 766 40.78 40.79 27.83
CA THR A 766 41.42 40.29 26.60
C THR A 766 40.64 39.09 26.05
N GLN A 767 40.18 39.25 24.80
CA GLN A 767 39.90 38.25 23.74
C GLN A 767 39.15 36.93 24.04
N SER A 768 38.19 36.65 23.15
CA SER A 768 37.60 35.34 22.85
C SER A 768 36.81 34.68 23.98
N SER A 769 35.51 34.96 24.04
CA SER A 769 34.56 34.10 24.74
C SER A 769 33.59 33.50 23.74
N LEU A 770 33.97 32.34 23.20
CA LEU A 770 33.02 31.24 23.02
C LEU A 770 32.25 31.13 24.33
N VAL A 771 30.98 31.53 24.33
CA VAL A 771 30.09 31.28 25.46
C VAL A 771 29.84 29.77 25.46
N THR A 772 30.70 29.02 26.14
CA THR A 772 30.37 27.67 26.59
C THR A 772 29.26 27.81 27.63
N PHE A 773 28.02 27.82 27.16
CA PHE A 773 26.87 27.51 28.00
C PHE A 773 27.00 26.03 28.36
N THR A 774 27.54 25.73 29.53
CA THR A 774 27.35 24.41 30.15
C THR A 774 25.87 24.30 30.46
N PRO A 775 25.11 23.34 29.89
CA PRO A 775 23.75 23.09 30.31
C PRO A 775 23.84 22.49 31.71
N THR A 776 23.62 23.29 32.75
CA THR A 776 23.42 22.72 34.09
C THR A 776 22.14 21.91 34.05
N ALA A 777 22.29 20.59 34.21
CA ALA A 777 21.22 19.61 34.31
C ALA A 777 20.02 20.13 35.14
N TRP A 778 18.84 20.04 34.56
CA TRP A 778 17.58 20.19 35.28
C TRP A 778 17.44 19.03 36.27
N SER A 779 17.84 19.23 37.53
CA SER A 779 17.77 18.17 38.54
C SER A 779 16.32 17.79 38.88
N GLU A 780 16.06 16.49 39.08
CA GLU A 780 14.74 15.95 39.47
C GLU A 780 14.18 16.61 40.74
N ALA A 781 15.04 17.02 41.67
CA ALA A 781 14.65 17.72 42.89
C ALA A 781 14.08 19.14 42.64
N ARG A 782 14.57 19.84 41.60
CA ARG A 782 13.97 21.11 41.16
C ARG A 782 12.62 20.87 40.47
N ARG A 783 12.43 19.72 39.83
CA ARG A 783 11.21 19.33 39.09
C ARG A 783 10.03 19.02 40.01
N GLU A 784 10.21 18.26 41.08
CA GLU A 784 9.12 17.98 42.05
C GLU A 784 8.68 19.22 42.82
N THR A 785 9.62 20.09 43.17
CA THR A 785 9.31 21.33 43.91
C THR A 785 8.61 22.37 43.03
N TYR A 786 8.90 22.38 41.72
CA TYR A 786 8.31 23.34 40.77
C TYR A 786 6.95 22.86 40.24
N LEU A 787 6.79 21.57 39.94
CA LEU A 787 5.51 21.00 39.47
C LEU A 787 4.45 20.92 40.59
N SER A 788 4.85 20.82 41.86
CA SER A 788 3.90 20.79 42.99
C SER A 788 3.32 22.16 43.36
N GLN A 789 3.87 23.27 42.85
CA GLN A 789 3.52 24.62 43.32
C GLN A 789 2.79 25.50 42.30
N THR A 790 2.71 25.14 41.01
CA THR A 790 2.08 26.01 39.99
C THR A 790 1.03 25.30 39.14
N LYS A 791 -0.25 25.63 39.35
CA LYS A 791 -1.40 25.23 38.49
C LYS A 791 -1.42 25.92 37.10
N ARG A 792 -0.30 26.45 36.59
CA ARG A 792 -0.23 27.10 35.28
C ARG A 792 0.74 26.32 34.38
N PRO A 793 0.35 25.96 33.14
CA PRO A 793 1.30 25.36 32.19
C PRO A 793 2.40 26.38 31.92
N VAL A 794 3.65 25.99 32.17
CA VAL A 794 4.83 26.80 31.87
C VAL A 794 5.01 26.77 30.36
N PRO A 795 5.10 27.91 29.66
CA PRO A 795 5.40 27.90 28.23
C PRO A 795 6.74 27.21 28.01
N ILE A 796 6.79 26.33 27.01
CA ILE A 796 7.98 25.57 26.65
C ILE A 796 8.58 26.20 25.38
N ARG A 797 9.91 26.28 25.29
CA ARG A 797 10.59 26.89 24.14
C ARG A 797 10.25 26.15 22.84
N SER A 798 9.84 26.89 21.82
CA SER A 798 9.71 26.41 20.44
C SER A 798 10.88 26.91 19.61
N TRP A 799 11.81 26.02 19.25
CA TRP A 799 12.93 26.36 18.35
C TRP A 799 12.44 26.71 16.95
N THR A 800 11.41 26.00 16.49
CA THR A 800 10.80 26.25 15.18
C THR A 800 10.17 27.64 15.11
N GLY A 801 9.46 28.06 16.16
CA GLY A 801 8.84 29.40 16.21
C GLY A 801 9.86 30.52 16.13
N GLU A 802 11.01 30.40 16.80
CA GLU A 802 12.09 31.39 16.73
C GLU A 802 12.68 31.52 15.32
N LEU A 803 12.80 30.41 14.59
CA LEU A 803 13.30 30.40 13.21
C LEU A 803 12.26 30.93 12.21
N LEU A 804 10.97 30.77 12.50
CA LEU A 804 9.89 31.27 11.65
C LEU A 804 9.63 32.77 11.82
N THR A 805 10.01 33.39 12.95
CA THR A 805 9.82 34.82 13.20
C THR A 805 10.27 35.70 12.02
N PRO A 806 11.54 35.66 11.57
CA PRO A 806 11.98 36.51 10.47
C PRO A 806 11.32 36.18 9.12
N ILE A 807 10.85 34.94 8.94
CA ILE A 807 10.19 34.50 7.69
C ILE A 807 8.78 35.07 7.60
N ILE A 808 7.98 34.89 8.67
CA ILE A 808 6.58 35.33 8.72
C ILE A 808 6.47 36.87 8.69
N GLU A 809 7.47 37.57 9.25
CA GLU A 809 7.50 39.04 9.28
C GLU A 809 7.94 39.68 7.96
N ASN A 810 8.91 39.08 7.24
CA ASN A 810 9.57 39.74 6.11
C ASN A 810 9.18 39.20 4.73
N GLU A 811 8.65 37.97 4.63
CA GLU A 811 8.33 37.38 3.32
C GLU A 811 6.99 37.84 2.75
N THR A 812 6.91 37.84 1.41
CA THR A 812 5.70 38.21 0.67
C THR A 812 4.61 37.14 0.80
N ARG A 813 3.39 37.58 1.15
CA ARG A 813 2.19 36.74 1.10
C ARG A 813 1.63 36.64 -0.32
N GLY A 814 1.07 35.49 -0.68
CA GLY A 814 0.43 35.27 -1.99
C GLY A 814 -0.39 33.99 -2.06
N GLU A 815 -1.08 33.79 -3.19
CA GLU A 815 -1.81 32.55 -3.46
C GLU A 815 -0.87 31.40 -3.87
N ILE A 816 -1.18 30.18 -3.40
CA ILE A 816 -0.48 28.97 -3.82
C ILE A 816 -1.21 28.42 -5.04
N GLU A 817 -0.51 28.25 -6.16
CA GLU A 817 -1.05 27.61 -7.35
C GLU A 817 -1.38 26.12 -7.08
N ILE A 818 -2.49 25.60 -7.63
CA ILE A 818 -3.01 24.28 -7.28
C ILE A 818 -3.12 23.40 -8.51
N PHE A 819 -2.58 22.18 -8.39
CA PHE A 819 -2.65 21.20 -9.47
C PHE A 819 -4.03 20.55 -9.56
N ARG A 820 -4.71 20.63 -10.70
CA ARG A 820 -6.04 20.02 -10.91
C ARG A 820 -5.98 18.73 -11.73
N ALA A 821 -5.79 17.60 -11.05
CA ALA A 821 -5.69 16.28 -11.69
C ALA A 821 -6.91 15.93 -12.57
N GLU A 822 -8.11 16.39 -12.20
CA GLU A 822 -9.33 16.17 -12.98
C GLU A 822 -9.27 16.79 -14.37
N GLU A 823 -8.59 17.93 -14.53
CA GLU A 823 -8.46 18.61 -15.82
C GLU A 823 -7.62 17.78 -16.80
N ALA A 824 -6.57 17.11 -16.30
CA ALA A 824 -5.78 16.17 -17.10
C ALA A 824 -6.60 14.94 -17.55
N ALA A 825 -7.61 14.54 -16.77
CA ALA A 825 -8.48 13.41 -17.06
C ALA A 825 -9.68 13.75 -17.96
N LYS A 826 -10.07 15.03 -18.09
CA LYS A 826 -11.17 15.46 -18.96
C LYS A 826 -10.88 15.16 -20.42
N LYS A 827 -11.88 14.64 -21.14
CA LYS A 827 -11.77 14.41 -22.59
C LYS A 827 -11.65 15.75 -23.33
N GLN A 828 -10.66 15.85 -24.21
CA GLN A 828 -10.37 16.97 -25.09
C GLN A 828 -10.77 16.62 -26.53
N SER A 829 -10.93 17.65 -27.38
CA SER A 829 -11.18 17.46 -28.81
C SER A 829 -9.99 16.76 -29.47
N GLY A 830 -10.23 15.65 -30.17
CA GLY A 830 -9.18 14.81 -30.77
C GLY A 830 -8.70 13.65 -29.89
N ASP A 831 -9.22 13.50 -28.66
CA ASP A 831 -8.93 12.34 -27.83
C ASP A 831 -9.49 11.05 -28.44
N ILE A 832 -8.67 10.00 -28.44
CA ILE A 832 -9.03 8.70 -28.97
C ILE A 832 -9.55 7.83 -27.83
N ASP A 833 -10.75 7.27 -27.98
CA ASP A 833 -11.19 6.20 -27.08
C ASP A 833 -10.38 4.94 -27.39
N LEU A 834 -9.70 4.42 -26.38
CA LEU A 834 -8.93 3.18 -26.45
C LEU A 834 -9.76 2.03 -27.05
N ARG A 835 -11.08 2.04 -26.86
CA ARG A 835 -12.02 1.05 -27.43
C ARG A 835 -12.16 1.14 -28.95
N HIS A 836 -11.88 2.29 -29.56
CA HIS A 836 -12.00 2.55 -31.00
C HIS A 836 -10.69 2.35 -31.76
N VAL A 837 -9.55 2.34 -31.06
CA VAL A 837 -8.24 2.08 -31.68
C VAL A 837 -8.26 0.72 -32.41
N GLY A 838 -8.00 0.77 -33.72
CA GLY A 838 -7.93 -0.41 -34.60
C GLY A 838 -9.27 -1.05 -34.96
N LYS A 839 -10.43 -0.43 -34.66
CA LYS A 839 -11.75 -0.96 -35.09
C LYS A 839 -12.02 -0.75 -36.58
N ASP A 840 -11.52 0.33 -37.16
CA ASP A 840 -11.78 0.70 -38.55
C ASP A 840 -10.81 0.05 -39.55
N THR A 841 -9.77 -0.61 -39.05
CA THR A 841 -8.81 -1.37 -39.86
C THR A 841 -9.32 -2.80 -40.01
N ALA A 842 -9.84 -3.14 -41.19
CA ALA A 842 -10.16 -4.52 -41.54
C ALA A 842 -8.92 -5.41 -41.36
N ALA A 843 -9.07 -6.54 -40.68
CA ALA A 843 -7.96 -7.48 -40.52
C ALA A 843 -7.59 -8.09 -41.89
N PRO A 844 -6.35 -8.56 -42.13
CA PRO A 844 -5.94 -9.06 -43.45
C PRO A 844 -6.82 -10.18 -44.00
N TRP A 845 -7.33 -11.08 -43.13
CA TRP A 845 -8.27 -12.14 -43.52
C TRP A 845 -9.68 -11.63 -43.88
N GLN A 846 -10.03 -10.40 -43.48
CA GLN A 846 -11.28 -9.73 -43.87
C GLN A 846 -11.12 -8.97 -45.19
N THR A 847 -9.89 -8.56 -45.54
CA THR A 847 -9.58 -7.88 -46.80
C THR A 847 -9.38 -8.88 -47.96
N ASP A 848 -8.49 -9.85 -47.78
CA ASP A 848 -8.26 -10.95 -48.72
C ASP A 848 -8.07 -12.25 -47.94
N GLY A 849 -9.20 -12.81 -47.52
CA GLY A 849 -9.24 -14.06 -46.76
C GLY A 849 -8.59 -15.23 -47.47
N ARG A 850 -8.74 -15.31 -48.80
CA ARG A 850 -8.16 -16.40 -49.59
C ARG A 850 -6.64 -16.32 -49.57
N ALA A 851 -6.06 -15.17 -49.90
CA ALA A 851 -4.61 -14.99 -49.84
C ALA A 851 -4.05 -15.18 -48.42
N TRP A 852 -4.76 -14.68 -47.41
CA TRP A 852 -4.36 -14.85 -46.01
C TRP A 852 -4.23 -16.34 -45.64
N HIS A 853 -5.24 -17.15 -45.94
CA HIS A 853 -5.23 -18.55 -45.53
C HIS A 853 -4.37 -19.47 -46.41
N THR A 854 -4.00 -19.06 -47.64
CA THR A 854 -3.23 -19.90 -48.58
C THR A 854 -1.81 -19.41 -48.83
N ARG A 855 -1.47 -18.16 -48.51
CA ARG A 855 -0.12 -17.59 -48.68
C ARG A 855 0.40 -16.88 -47.42
N ASP A 856 -0.36 -15.95 -46.87
CA ASP A 856 0.14 -15.01 -45.84
C ASP A 856 -0.08 -15.48 -44.39
N ARG A 857 -0.47 -16.76 -44.22
CA ARG A 857 -0.89 -17.37 -42.95
C ARG A 857 0.23 -17.42 -41.92
N ILE A 858 -0.18 -17.24 -40.66
CA ILE A 858 0.69 -17.33 -39.49
C ILE A 858 0.07 -18.30 -38.48
N SER A 859 0.91 -19.10 -37.83
CA SER A 859 0.49 -20.07 -36.84
C SER A 859 -0.11 -19.43 -35.58
N HIS A 860 -0.71 -20.25 -34.72
CA HIS A 860 -1.19 -19.84 -33.40
C HIS A 860 -0.08 -19.22 -32.52
N THR A 861 1.18 -19.57 -32.77
CA THR A 861 2.35 -19.08 -32.03
C THR A 861 3.04 -17.90 -32.71
N GLY A 862 2.56 -17.44 -33.87
CA GLY A 862 3.15 -16.31 -34.59
C GLY A 862 4.23 -16.69 -35.61
N LYS A 863 4.48 -17.98 -35.83
CA LYS A 863 5.47 -18.49 -36.80
C LYS A 863 4.87 -18.68 -38.20
N PRO A 864 5.68 -18.65 -39.29
CA PRO A 864 5.18 -18.99 -40.62
C PRO A 864 4.65 -20.43 -40.67
N CYS A 865 3.48 -20.65 -41.27
CA CYS A 865 3.01 -22.03 -41.52
C CYS A 865 3.77 -22.62 -42.71
N ARG A 866 4.12 -23.90 -42.62
CA ARG A 866 4.99 -24.64 -43.53
C ARG A 866 4.28 -25.69 -44.38
N TRP A 867 3.03 -26.05 -44.08
CA TRP A 867 2.21 -26.87 -44.99
C TRP A 867 1.90 -26.10 -46.28
N GLU A 868 1.68 -26.77 -47.40
CA GLU A 868 1.50 -26.16 -48.73
C GLU A 868 0.12 -25.51 -48.90
N GLY A 869 0.12 -24.20 -49.16
CA GLY A 869 -1.08 -23.41 -49.45
C GLY A 869 -2.01 -24.01 -50.51
N PRO A 870 -1.46 -24.51 -51.65
CA PRO A 870 -2.26 -25.16 -52.69
C PRO A 870 -3.11 -26.33 -52.21
N ALA A 871 -2.75 -27.02 -51.11
CA ALA A 871 -3.58 -28.07 -50.53
C ALA A 871 -4.95 -27.53 -50.08
N LEU A 872 -5.00 -26.33 -49.51
CA LEU A 872 -6.27 -25.70 -49.14
C LEU A 872 -7.02 -25.18 -50.37
N GLU A 873 -6.31 -24.62 -51.35
CA GLU A 873 -6.90 -24.11 -52.60
C GLU A 873 -7.61 -25.21 -53.38
N LEU A 874 -6.99 -26.38 -53.54
CA LEU A 874 -7.60 -27.54 -54.22
C LEU A 874 -8.93 -27.97 -53.59
N VAL A 875 -9.01 -27.97 -52.25
CA VAL A 875 -10.25 -28.33 -51.54
C VAL A 875 -11.30 -27.25 -51.73
N ILE A 876 -10.92 -25.99 -51.56
CA ILE A 876 -11.87 -24.86 -51.64
C ILE A 876 -12.40 -24.69 -53.06
N ASP A 877 -11.55 -24.80 -54.09
CA ASP A 877 -11.96 -24.67 -55.49
C ASP A 877 -12.87 -25.83 -55.92
N ALA A 878 -12.59 -27.06 -55.46
CA ALA A 878 -13.46 -28.22 -55.70
C ALA A 878 -14.84 -28.08 -55.03
N LEU A 879 -14.92 -27.37 -53.91
CA LEU A 879 -16.18 -27.07 -53.21
C LEU A 879 -16.91 -25.85 -53.79
N ALA A 880 -16.18 -24.85 -54.30
CA ALA A 880 -16.76 -23.66 -54.92
C ALA A 880 -17.54 -23.96 -56.21
N GLN A 881 -17.22 -25.08 -56.89
CA GLN A 881 -17.96 -25.57 -58.06
C GLN A 881 -19.29 -26.26 -57.72
N ARG A 882 -19.73 -26.21 -56.46
CA ARG A 882 -20.95 -26.88 -55.97
C ARG A 882 -21.96 -25.84 -55.52
N ASP A 883 -23.07 -25.72 -56.25
CA ASP A 883 -24.14 -24.75 -55.97
C ASP A 883 -24.82 -24.96 -54.60
N GLU A 884 -24.60 -26.12 -53.97
CA GLU A 884 -25.25 -26.50 -52.72
C GLU A 884 -24.54 -25.97 -51.44
N LEU A 885 -23.34 -25.39 -51.56
CA LEU A 885 -22.56 -24.86 -50.44
C LEU A 885 -22.52 -23.33 -50.44
N ALA A 886 -22.57 -22.73 -49.25
CA ALA A 886 -22.44 -21.29 -49.11
C ALA A 886 -21.01 -20.84 -49.50
N PRO A 887 -20.84 -19.57 -49.91
CA PRO A 887 -19.52 -19.00 -50.12
C PRO A 887 -18.62 -19.21 -48.90
N VAL A 888 -17.34 -19.45 -49.16
CA VAL A 888 -16.33 -19.73 -48.12
C VAL A 888 -16.28 -18.54 -47.14
N ASN A 889 -16.40 -18.85 -45.85
CA ASN A 889 -16.31 -17.89 -44.77
C ASN A 889 -14.86 -17.77 -44.30
N TRP A 890 -14.27 -16.60 -44.56
CA TRP A 890 -12.89 -16.25 -44.19
C TRP A 890 -12.80 -15.37 -42.94
N ASN A 891 -13.91 -15.12 -42.22
CA ASN A 891 -13.98 -14.13 -41.15
C ASN A 891 -13.33 -14.60 -39.82
N HIS A 892 -12.27 -15.41 -39.90
CA HIS A 892 -11.54 -15.91 -38.75
C HIS A 892 -10.06 -16.15 -39.09
N ARG A 893 -9.13 -15.60 -38.29
CA ARG A 893 -7.67 -15.65 -38.52
C ARG A 893 -7.09 -17.02 -38.86
N SER A 894 -7.59 -18.10 -38.24
CA SER A 894 -6.95 -19.43 -38.30
C SER A 894 -7.89 -20.56 -38.71
N VAL A 895 -9.12 -20.23 -39.13
CA VAL A 895 -10.13 -21.22 -39.50
C VAL A 895 -10.83 -20.74 -40.75
N VAL A 896 -10.85 -21.60 -41.77
CA VAL A 896 -11.70 -21.40 -42.95
C VAL A 896 -12.92 -22.30 -42.80
N GLU A 897 -14.10 -21.71 -42.96
CA GLU A 897 -15.37 -22.41 -42.77
C GLU A 897 -16.17 -22.41 -44.06
N VAL A 898 -16.73 -23.57 -44.44
CA VAL A 898 -17.71 -23.69 -45.51
C VAL A 898 -19.00 -24.22 -44.91
N MET A 899 -20.10 -23.49 -45.12
CA MET A 899 -21.42 -23.81 -44.56
C MET A 899 -22.38 -24.30 -45.65
N SER A 900 -23.52 -24.85 -45.23
CA SER A 900 -24.66 -25.03 -46.13
C SER A 900 -25.26 -23.69 -46.57
N THR A 901 -25.84 -23.64 -47.77
CA THR A 901 -26.67 -22.52 -48.23
C THR A 901 -27.95 -22.35 -47.37
N GLU A 902 -28.42 -23.43 -46.75
CA GLU A 902 -29.56 -23.42 -45.83
C GLU A 902 -29.13 -23.23 -44.37
N LYS A 903 -29.75 -22.28 -43.65
CA LYS A 903 -29.45 -21.94 -42.24
C LYS A 903 -29.49 -23.14 -41.27
N ALA A 904 -30.19 -24.24 -41.60
CA ALA A 904 -30.35 -25.42 -40.74
C ALA A 904 -29.22 -26.45 -40.87
N GLY A 905 -28.39 -26.42 -41.92
CA GLY A 905 -27.38 -27.45 -42.21
C GLY A 905 -26.11 -27.39 -41.34
N GLY A 906 -25.79 -26.23 -40.76
CA GLY A 906 -24.53 -26.01 -40.03
C GLY A 906 -23.29 -25.93 -40.93
N TRP A 907 -22.10 -26.12 -40.37
CA TRP A 907 -20.85 -26.17 -41.14
C TRP A 907 -20.62 -27.54 -41.78
N PHE A 908 -20.09 -27.53 -43.01
CA PHE A 908 -19.67 -28.70 -43.76
C PHE A 908 -18.17 -28.94 -43.63
N LEU A 909 -17.35 -27.90 -43.84
CA LEU A 909 -15.89 -27.96 -43.72
C LEU A 909 -15.38 -26.94 -42.69
N HIS A 910 -14.52 -27.40 -41.77
CA HIS A 910 -13.63 -26.56 -40.98
C HIS A 910 -12.18 -26.91 -41.34
N ALA A 911 -11.48 -25.99 -42.00
CA ALA A 911 -10.06 -26.11 -42.25
C ALA A 911 -9.27 -25.31 -41.20
N GLN A 912 -8.51 -26.00 -40.36
CA GLN A 912 -7.64 -25.38 -39.36
C GLN A 912 -6.31 -25.02 -40.03
N THR A 913 -6.10 -23.71 -40.21
CA THR A 913 -4.97 -23.14 -40.96
C THR A 913 -3.87 -22.58 -40.07
N GLY A 914 -4.10 -22.54 -38.75
CA GLY A 914 -3.19 -21.96 -37.75
C GLY A 914 -2.13 -22.91 -37.18
N ASP A 915 -2.07 -24.16 -37.63
CA ASP A 915 -1.03 -25.10 -37.22
C ASP A 915 0.22 -24.91 -38.10
N GLU A 916 1.42 -24.97 -37.48
CA GLU A 916 2.68 -24.67 -38.18
C GLU A 916 2.98 -25.66 -39.30
N TRP A 917 2.81 -26.97 -39.06
CA TRP A 917 3.28 -27.99 -39.99
C TRP A 917 2.18 -28.70 -40.76
N LEU A 918 0.92 -28.62 -40.34
CA LEU A 918 -0.14 -29.45 -40.90
C LEU A 918 -1.41 -28.63 -41.12
N LEU A 919 -2.10 -28.89 -42.22
CA LEU A 919 -3.45 -28.44 -42.48
C LEU A 919 -4.42 -29.52 -42.03
N THR A 920 -5.29 -29.22 -41.07
CA THR A 920 -6.32 -30.16 -40.62
C THR A 920 -7.66 -29.81 -41.24
N LEU A 921 -8.17 -30.69 -42.09
CA LEU A 921 -9.47 -30.59 -42.75
C LEU A 921 -10.48 -31.44 -41.99
N LYS A 922 -11.56 -30.82 -41.50
CA LYS A 922 -12.65 -31.53 -40.84
C LYS A 922 -13.90 -31.41 -41.69
N PHE A 923 -14.46 -32.54 -42.08
CA PHE A 923 -15.69 -32.62 -42.86
C PHE A 923 -16.82 -33.19 -42.02
N ARG A 924 -18.00 -32.61 -42.16
CA ARG A 924 -19.21 -33.09 -41.52
C ARG A 924 -20.10 -33.81 -42.52
N VAL A 925 -20.41 -35.07 -42.26
CA VAL A 925 -21.20 -35.94 -43.14
C VAL A 925 -22.24 -36.72 -42.34
N LYS A 926 -23.14 -37.48 -42.99
CA LYS A 926 -24.11 -38.32 -42.30
C LYS A 926 -23.43 -39.47 -41.55
N LYS A 927 -23.98 -39.85 -40.39
CA LYS A 927 -23.52 -41.04 -39.65
C LYS A 927 -23.51 -42.29 -40.51
N GLY A 928 -22.41 -43.05 -40.43
CA GLY A 928 -22.22 -44.29 -41.17
C GLY A 928 -21.92 -44.10 -42.65
N THR A 929 -21.58 -42.89 -43.10
CA THR A 929 -21.19 -42.65 -44.51
C THR A 929 -19.83 -43.27 -44.82
N PHE A 930 -18.88 -43.15 -43.89
CA PHE A 930 -17.55 -43.70 -44.05
C PHE A 930 -17.21 -44.63 -42.88
N ASP A 931 -16.59 -45.75 -43.23
CA ASP A 931 -15.84 -46.60 -42.30
C ASP A 931 -14.38 -46.14 -42.26
N GLU A 932 -13.79 -46.04 -41.07
CA GLU A 932 -12.44 -45.50 -40.89
C GLU A 932 -11.38 -46.34 -41.62
N ALA A 933 -11.41 -47.66 -41.44
CA ALA A 933 -10.41 -48.57 -42.02
C ALA A 933 -10.52 -48.64 -43.55
N ALA A 934 -11.74 -48.61 -44.09
CA ALA A 934 -11.97 -48.54 -45.54
C ALA A 934 -11.49 -47.20 -46.13
N LEU A 935 -11.77 -46.08 -45.44
CA LEU A 935 -11.38 -44.75 -45.91
C LEU A 935 -9.86 -44.53 -45.83
N GLN A 936 -9.19 -45.06 -44.80
CA GLN A 936 -7.72 -45.07 -44.71
C GLN A 936 -7.06 -45.84 -45.86
N LYS A 937 -7.65 -46.96 -46.29
CA LYS A 937 -7.17 -47.70 -47.48
C LYS A 937 -7.40 -46.92 -48.77
N GLN A 938 -8.52 -46.19 -48.86
CA GLN A 938 -8.85 -45.37 -50.02
C GLN A 938 -7.97 -44.11 -50.13
N LEU A 939 -7.59 -43.52 -49.00
CA LEU A 939 -6.73 -42.34 -48.88
C LEU A 939 -5.45 -42.71 -48.13
N PRO A 940 -4.48 -43.38 -48.79
CA PRO A 940 -3.29 -43.93 -48.13
C PRO A 940 -2.28 -42.81 -47.78
N LEU A 941 -2.60 -42.02 -46.76
CA LEU A 941 -1.69 -41.02 -46.20
C LEU A 941 -0.68 -41.70 -45.28
N LYS A 942 0.61 -41.50 -45.56
CA LYS A 942 1.69 -42.02 -44.72
C LYS A 942 1.61 -41.39 -43.31
N PRO A 943 1.73 -42.20 -42.23
CA PRO A 943 1.88 -41.69 -40.86
C PRO A 943 3.06 -40.71 -40.76
N LEU A 944 3.01 -39.80 -39.78
CA LEU A 944 4.03 -38.76 -39.65
C LEU A 944 5.43 -39.33 -39.38
N ASP A 945 5.53 -40.45 -38.67
CA ASP A 945 6.80 -41.16 -38.41
C ASP A 945 7.46 -41.76 -39.67
N GLN A 946 6.74 -41.86 -40.79
CA GLN A 946 7.26 -42.35 -42.07
C GLN A 946 7.59 -41.20 -43.04
N LEU A 947 7.57 -39.97 -42.54
CA LEU A 947 7.88 -38.75 -43.28
C LEU A 947 9.13 -38.11 -42.68
N ASP A 948 10.29 -38.62 -43.06
CA ASP A 948 11.61 -38.15 -42.58
C ASP A 948 11.87 -36.65 -42.86
N GLU A 949 11.09 -36.07 -43.80
CA GLU A 949 11.17 -34.66 -44.21
C GLU A 949 10.48 -33.68 -43.23
N LEU A 950 9.72 -34.17 -42.23
CA LEU A 950 8.99 -33.34 -41.26
C LEU A 950 9.56 -33.51 -39.84
N PRO A 951 9.85 -32.42 -39.10
CA PRO A 951 10.32 -32.49 -37.71
C PRO A 951 9.17 -32.76 -36.71
N VAL A 952 8.15 -33.52 -37.11
CA VAL A 952 6.94 -33.80 -36.34
C VAL A 952 6.73 -35.31 -36.27
N TYR A 953 6.73 -35.87 -35.07
CA TYR A 953 6.56 -37.31 -34.84
C TYR A 953 5.12 -37.64 -34.40
N GLY A 954 4.58 -38.73 -34.92
CA GLY A 954 3.27 -39.28 -34.57
C GLY A 954 2.95 -40.58 -35.31
N ARG A 955 2.73 -41.67 -34.57
CA ARG A 955 2.28 -42.98 -35.08
C ARG A 955 0.80 -43.06 -35.45
N GLY A 956 0.04 -41.98 -35.22
CA GLY A 956 -1.40 -41.98 -35.42
C GLY A 956 -1.80 -41.83 -36.89
N ASP A 957 -2.90 -42.47 -37.27
CA ASP A 957 -3.46 -42.33 -38.61
C ASP A 957 -3.89 -40.89 -38.90
N ARG A 958 -3.62 -40.41 -40.12
CA ARG A 958 -3.90 -39.04 -40.57
C ARG A 958 -5.31 -38.87 -41.14
N VAL A 959 -6.07 -39.96 -41.21
CA VAL A 959 -7.50 -40.00 -41.52
C VAL A 959 -8.22 -40.62 -40.33
N LYS A 960 -9.15 -39.87 -39.73
CA LYS A 960 -9.93 -40.30 -38.58
C LYS A 960 -11.40 -40.06 -38.81
N VAL A 961 -12.24 -40.99 -38.40
CA VAL A 961 -13.68 -40.90 -38.55
C VAL A 961 -14.35 -41.04 -37.20
N LYS A 962 -15.07 -40.01 -36.76
CA LYS A 962 -15.69 -39.96 -35.45
C LYS A 962 -17.17 -39.61 -35.54
N ASN A 963 -18.03 -40.46 -34.98
CA ASN A 963 -19.44 -40.11 -34.81
C ASN A 963 -19.59 -38.99 -33.77
N ILE A 964 -20.17 -37.86 -34.17
CA ILE A 964 -20.39 -36.70 -33.30
C ILE A 964 -21.89 -36.61 -32.90
N LYS A 965 -22.22 -35.65 -32.02
CA LYS A 965 -23.62 -35.44 -31.58
C LYS A 965 -24.52 -35.01 -32.75
N GLY A 966 -25.79 -35.42 -32.70
CA GLY A 966 -26.74 -35.25 -33.80
C GLY A 966 -26.57 -36.34 -34.87
N PRO A 967 -27.08 -36.13 -36.09
CA PRO A 967 -27.09 -37.17 -37.11
C PRO A 967 -25.76 -37.22 -37.91
N PHE A 968 -24.71 -36.55 -37.43
CA PHE A 968 -23.46 -36.31 -38.14
C PHE A 968 -22.29 -37.20 -37.69
N GLN A 969 -21.39 -37.48 -38.64
CA GLN A 969 -20.07 -38.08 -38.49
C GLN A 969 -19.04 -37.04 -38.96
N GLU A 970 -17.97 -36.87 -38.19
CA GLU A 970 -16.84 -36.00 -38.51
C GLU A 970 -15.72 -36.84 -39.14
N VAL A 971 -15.26 -36.45 -40.31
CA VAL A 971 -14.09 -37.02 -40.97
C VAL A 971 -12.97 -35.99 -40.87
N THR A 972 -11.89 -36.33 -40.16
CA THR A 972 -10.69 -35.48 -40.03
C THR A 972 -9.59 -36.02 -40.91
N ILE A 973 -9.04 -35.17 -41.77
CA ILE A 973 -7.92 -35.49 -42.66
C ILE A 973 -6.83 -34.44 -42.43
N THR A 974 -5.61 -34.87 -42.12
CA THR A 974 -4.48 -33.97 -41.82
C THR A 974 -3.42 -34.07 -42.90
N VAL A 975 -3.12 -32.96 -43.59
CA VAL A 975 -2.29 -32.91 -44.81
C VAL A 975 -1.14 -31.92 -44.66
N HIS A 976 -0.03 -32.15 -45.36
CA HIS A 976 1.09 -31.21 -45.46
C HIS A 976 1.28 -30.73 -46.89
N TRP A 977 1.35 -31.64 -47.87
CA TRP A 977 1.57 -31.31 -49.28
C TRP A 977 0.27 -31.39 -50.08
N ALA A 978 0.16 -30.60 -51.15
CA ALA A 978 -0.98 -30.64 -52.06
C ALA A 978 -1.11 -32.00 -52.78
N ARG A 979 0.02 -32.64 -53.13
CA ARG A 979 0.08 -33.97 -53.76
C ARG A 979 -0.61 -35.08 -52.96
N GLU A 980 -0.78 -34.90 -51.65
CA GLU A 980 -1.43 -35.89 -50.79
C GLU A 980 -2.95 -35.97 -51.02
N ILE A 981 -3.53 -34.91 -51.57
CA ILE A 981 -4.97 -34.80 -51.83
C ILE A 981 -5.31 -34.50 -53.29
N ASP A 982 -4.33 -34.15 -54.11
CA ASP A 982 -4.48 -34.08 -55.56
C ASP A 982 -4.51 -35.50 -56.17
N THR A 983 -5.54 -36.26 -55.81
CA THR A 983 -5.73 -37.63 -56.28
C THR A 983 -7.19 -37.87 -56.68
N PRO A 984 -7.46 -38.74 -57.67
CA PRO A 984 -8.83 -39.12 -58.02
C PRO A 984 -9.60 -39.72 -56.84
N ALA A 985 -8.89 -40.41 -55.94
CA ALA A 985 -9.48 -41.02 -54.74
C ALA A 985 -10.02 -39.97 -53.76
N PHE A 986 -9.29 -38.87 -53.56
CA PHE A 986 -9.72 -37.76 -52.71
C PHE A 986 -10.88 -36.98 -53.34
N GLN A 987 -10.88 -36.76 -54.64
CA GLN A 987 -12.02 -36.14 -55.35
C GLN A 987 -13.30 -36.98 -55.22
N LYS A 988 -13.19 -38.32 -55.32
CA LYS A 988 -14.31 -39.24 -55.09
C LYS A 988 -14.81 -39.22 -53.64
N PHE A 989 -13.90 -39.08 -52.68
CA PHE A 989 -14.25 -38.87 -51.26
C PHE A 989 -15.02 -37.57 -51.09
N LEU A 990 -14.51 -36.45 -51.62
CA LEU A 990 -15.12 -35.13 -51.46
C LEU A 990 -16.53 -35.09 -52.06
N ALA A 991 -16.73 -35.67 -53.25
CA ALA A 991 -18.05 -35.79 -53.87
C ALA A 991 -19.02 -36.64 -53.02
N SER A 992 -18.55 -37.76 -52.46
CA SER A 992 -19.34 -38.60 -51.54
C SER A 992 -19.69 -37.87 -50.25
N ALA A 993 -18.77 -37.08 -49.70
CA ALA A 993 -18.97 -36.28 -48.49
C ALA A 993 -20.04 -35.19 -48.70
N VAL A 994 -19.96 -34.45 -49.81
CA VAL A 994 -20.95 -33.43 -50.18
C VAL A 994 -22.33 -34.06 -50.42
N ASN A 995 -22.41 -35.16 -51.16
CA ASN A 995 -23.67 -35.86 -51.44
C ASN A 995 -24.32 -36.41 -50.15
N SER A 996 -23.53 -36.98 -49.24
CA SER A 996 -24.00 -37.45 -47.94
C SER A 996 -24.54 -36.31 -47.08
N TYR A 997 -23.83 -35.19 -47.05
CA TYR A 997 -24.24 -34.00 -46.33
C TYR A 997 -25.57 -33.41 -46.89
N ARG A 998 -25.74 -33.40 -48.22
CA ARG A 998 -26.98 -32.97 -48.91
C ARG A 998 -28.20 -33.83 -48.58
N GLN A 999 -28.05 -35.16 -48.57
CA GLN A 999 -29.14 -36.08 -48.21
C GLN A 999 -29.64 -35.86 -46.78
N GLN A 1000 -28.84 -35.22 -45.93
CA GLN A 1000 -29.15 -34.91 -44.55
C GLN A 1000 -29.69 -33.48 -44.34
N SER A 1001 -29.29 -32.50 -45.18
CA SER A 1001 -29.88 -31.15 -45.15
C SER A 1001 -31.34 -31.16 -45.61
N THR A 1002 -31.68 -32.03 -46.57
CA THR A 1002 -33.05 -32.17 -47.13
C THR A 1002 -33.96 -33.11 -46.33
N ALA A 1003 -33.41 -33.97 -45.46
CA ALA A 1003 -34.18 -34.93 -44.67
C ALA A 1003 -33.68 -35.03 -43.23
N ALA A 1004 -33.92 -33.98 -42.44
CA ALA A 1004 -34.11 -34.09 -41.01
C ALA A 1004 -34.68 -32.78 -40.46
N ALA A 1005 -35.98 -32.77 -40.15
CA ALA A 1005 -36.40 -31.99 -39.00
C ALA A 1005 -35.57 -32.52 -37.82
N LEU A 1006 -34.56 -31.75 -37.41
CA LEU A 1006 -33.78 -32.04 -36.23
C LEU A 1006 -34.76 -32.26 -35.08
N VAL A 1007 -34.89 -33.50 -34.62
CA VAL A 1007 -35.69 -33.81 -33.44
C VAL A 1007 -35.13 -32.91 -32.35
N VAL A 1008 -35.97 -31.98 -31.87
CA VAL A 1008 -35.56 -30.93 -30.92
C VAL A 1008 -34.86 -31.53 -29.70
N GLY A 1009 -35.18 -32.79 -29.37
CA GLY A 1009 -34.54 -33.58 -28.33
C GLY A 1009 -33.05 -33.92 -28.53
N ASP A 1010 -32.51 -33.91 -29.76
CA ASP A 1010 -31.11 -34.27 -30.02
C ASP A 1010 -30.15 -33.06 -30.05
N LEU A 1011 -30.64 -31.87 -30.44
CA LEU A 1011 -29.87 -30.62 -30.41
C LEU A 1011 -30.05 -29.84 -29.12
N ALA A 1012 -31.27 -29.84 -28.58
CA ALA A 1012 -31.65 -29.16 -27.37
C ALA A 1012 -32.44 -30.09 -26.44
N PRO A 1013 -31.84 -31.20 -25.98
CA PRO A 1013 -32.49 -32.16 -25.08
C PRO A 1013 -33.15 -31.51 -23.87
N TRP A 1014 -32.64 -30.37 -23.41
CA TRP A 1014 -33.22 -29.56 -22.34
C TRP A 1014 -34.58 -28.96 -22.67
N LYS A 1015 -34.84 -28.56 -23.93
CA LYS A 1015 -36.15 -28.05 -24.36
C LYS A 1015 -37.24 -29.12 -24.37
N VAL A 1016 -36.88 -30.39 -24.49
CA VAL A 1016 -37.81 -31.53 -24.51
C VAL A 1016 -37.93 -32.20 -23.13
N LEU A 1017 -36.81 -32.35 -22.42
CA LEU A 1017 -36.78 -33.02 -21.11
C LEU A 1017 -37.11 -32.06 -19.95
N GLY A 1018 -37.02 -30.74 -20.16
CA GLY A 1018 -37.32 -29.70 -19.17
C GLY A 1018 -36.65 -29.98 -17.83
N ARG A 1019 -37.44 -30.07 -16.76
CA ARG A 1019 -36.98 -30.41 -15.40
C ARG A 1019 -36.08 -31.66 -15.34
N LYS A 1020 -36.37 -32.71 -16.12
CA LYS A 1020 -35.55 -33.94 -16.16
C LYS A 1020 -34.15 -33.70 -16.71
N TRP A 1021 -33.94 -32.69 -17.57
CA TRP A 1021 -32.60 -32.30 -18.03
C TRP A 1021 -31.78 -31.67 -16.91
N HIS A 1022 -32.38 -30.75 -16.16
CA HIS A 1022 -31.66 -30.00 -15.12
C HIS A 1022 -31.20 -30.91 -13.97
N LEU A 1023 -32.03 -31.89 -13.60
CA LEU A 1023 -31.69 -32.93 -12.62
C LEU A 1023 -30.70 -33.99 -13.15
N SER A 1024 -30.52 -34.08 -14.47
CA SER A 1024 -29.58 -35.05 -15.08
C SER A 1024 -28.12 -34.64 -14.91
N ARG A 1025 -27.23 -35.61 -14.70
CA ARG A 1025 -25.77 -35.39 -14.81
C ARG A 1025 -25.31 -35.11 -16.24
N LYS A 1026 -26.16 -35.29 -17.26
CA LYS A 1026 -25.85 -34.91 -18.66
C LYS A 1026 -25.93 -33.38 -18.80
N GLY A 1027 -24.92 -32.75 -19.43
CA GLY A 1027 -24.89 -31.31 -19.71
C GLY A 1027 -23.78 -30.48 -19.06
N PHE A 1028 -22.93 -31.10 -18.22
CA PHE A 1028 -21.75 -30.44 -17.64
C PHE A 1028 -20.57 -30.34 -18.64
N PRO A 1029 -19.74 -29.28 -18.61
CA PRO A 1029 -18.68 -29.05 -19.62
C PRO A 1029 -17.49 -30.05 -19.64
N SER A 1030 -17.34 -30.93 -18.64
CA SER A 1030 -16.21 -31.89 -18.54
C SER A 1030 -16.59 -33.17 -17.79
N ALA A 1031 -15.98 -34.31 -18.09
CA ALA A 1031 -16.23 -35.61 -17.44
C ALA A 1031 -15.67 -35.75 -16.00
N LYS A 1032 -15.37 -34.63 -15.32
CA LYS A 1032 -14.86 -34.60 -13.94
C LYS A 1032 -16.01 -34.57 -12.91
N ARG A 1033 -15.72 -34.95 -11.66
CA ARG A 1033 -16.67 -34.98 -10.54
C ARG A 1033 -17.33 -33.60 -10.30
N VAL A 1034 -18.62 -33.62 -9.94
CA VAL A 1034 -19.45 -32.48 -9.54
C VAL A 1034 -19.58 -32.51 -8.03
N ASP A 1035 -19.43 -31.37 -7.37
CA ASP A 1035 -19.21 -31.27 -5.92
C ASP A 1035 -20.51 -31.23 -5.11
N TRP A 1036 -21.66 -31.20 -5.80
CA TRP A 1036 -23.00 -31.22 -5.22
C TRP A 1036 -23.87 -32.35 -5.80
N ASP A 1037 -24.88 -32.77 -5.04
CA ASP A 1037 -25.78 -33.88 -5.31
C ASP A 1037 -27.10 -33.45 -5.99
N ALA A 1038 -27.69 -34.35 -6.80
CA ALA A 1038 -28.89 -34.02 -7.57
C ALA A 1038 -30.12 -33.74 -6.68
N GLU A 1039 -30.12 -34.27 -5.45
CA GLU A 1039 -31.18 -34.05 -4.47
C GLU A 1039 -31.26 -32.58 -4.04
N THR A 1040 -30.12 -31.92 -3.81
CA THR A 1040 -30.08 -30.47 -3.49
C THR A 1040 -30.81 -29.63 -4.53
N LEU A 1041 -30.60 -29.92 -5.82
CA LEU A 1041 -31.26 -29.16 -6.90
C LEU A 1041 -32.77 -29.42 -6.97
N ASP A 1042 -33.21 -30.66 -6.74
CA ASP A 1042 -34.63 -31.00 -6.78
C ASP A 1042 -35.40 -30.42 -5.58
N GLN A 1043 -34.78 -30.43 -4.39
CA GLN A 1043 -35.31 -29.74 -3.21
C GLN A 1043 -35.42 -28.23 -3.45
N LEU A 1044 -34.44 -27.62 -4.15
CA LEU A 1044 -34.45 -26.18 -4.43
C LEU A 1044 -35.58 -25.81 -5.39
N PHE A 1045 -35.78 -26.59 -6.45
CA PHE A 1045 -36.92 -26.40 -7.35
C PHE A 1045 -38.24 -26.52 -6.62
N THR A 1046 -38.39 -27.55 -5.77
CA THR A 1046 -39.60 -27.76 -4.97
C THR A 1046 -39.85 -26.60 -4.01
N LEU A 1047 -38.80 -26.05 -3.39
CA LEU A 1047 -38.89 -24.87 -2.53
C LEU A 1047 -39.35 -23.63 -3.30
N ILE A 1048 -38.73 -23.34 -4.45
CA ILE A 1048 -39.07 -22.17 -5.28
C ILE A 1048 -40.50 -22.30 -5.81
N GLU A 1049 -40.90 -23.47 -6.33
CA GLU A 1049 -42.27 -23.73 -6.80
C GLU A 1049 -43.31 -23.59 -5.68
N SER A 1050 -42.94 -23.94 -4.44
CA SER A 1050 -43.85 -23.77 -3.28
C SER A 1050 -44.08 -22.30 -2.89
N ILE A 1051 -43.14 -21.41 -3.23
CA ILE A 1051 -43.19 -19.97 -2.92
C ILE A 1051 -43.78 -19.20 -4.11
N ALA A 1052 -43.37 -19.53 -5.33
CA ALA A 1052 -43.70 -18.83 -6.57
C ALA A 1052 -44.85 -19.54 -7.33
N LYS A 1053 -45.99 -19.76 -6.66
CA LYS A 1053 -47.11 -20.57 -7.19
C LYS A 1053 -47.74 -20.04 -8.49
N ASP A 1054 -47.75 -18.72 -8.67
CA ASP A 1054 -48.32 -18.06 -9.85
C ASP A 1054 -47.25 -17.69 -10.90
N SER A 1055 -46.04 -18.22 -10.80
CA SER A 1055 -44.94 -17.87 -11.69
C SER A 1055 -45.03 -18.54 -13.07
N THR A 1056 -44.53 -17.85 -14.09
CA THR A 1056 -44.19 -18.50 -15.36
C THR A 1056 -42.78 -19.06 -15.24
N THR A 1057 -42.64 -20.38 -15.26
CA THR A 1057 -41.33 -21.07 -15.18
C THR A 1057 -40.82 -21.44 -16.56
N GLU A 1058 -39.61 -21.03 -16.92
CA GLU A 1058 -38.98 -21.38 -18.21
C GLU A 1058 -37.91 -22.46 -18.03
N TRP A 1059 -38.23 -23.68 -18.46
CA TRP A 1059 -37.31 -24.83 -18.50
C TRP A 1059 -36.51 -24.93 -19.80
N GLY A 1060 -36.66 -23.98 -20.71
CA GLY A 1060 -36.07 -23.97 -22.05
C GLY A 1060 -34.57 -23.62 -22.09
N GLY A 1061 -34.00 -23.23 -20.94
CA GLY A 1061 -32.59 -22.88 -20.78
C GLY A 1061 -31.67 -24.10 -20.72
N LYS A 1062 -30.50 -24.03 -21.35
CA LYS A 1062 -29.54 -25.16 -21.37
C LYS A 1062 -28.91 -25.43 -20.00
N GLN A 1063 -28.68 -24.36 -19.25
CA GLN A 1063 -27.97 -24.38 -17.96
C GLN A 1063 -28.68 -23.56 -16.89
N THR A 1064 -29.79 -22.91 -17.23
CA THR A 1064 -30.53 -22.00 -16.36
C THR A 1064 -32.00 -22.37 -16.36
N VAL A 1065 -32.64 -22.21 -15.21
CA VAL A 1065 -34.11 -22.25 -15.05
C VAL A 1065 -34.52 -20.93 -14.44
N THR A 1066 -35.55 -20.29 -14.98
CA THR A 1066 -36.01 -18.98 -14.53
C THR A 1066 -37.46 -19.01 -14.10
N TRP A 1067 -37.78 -18.21 -13.08
CA TRP A 1067 -39.14 -17.95 -12.62
C TRP A 1067 -39.45 -16.47 -12.75
N THR A 1068 -40.52 -16.17 -13.47
CA THR A 1068 -40.96 -14.82 -13.81
C THR A 1068 -42.33 -14.55 -13.21
N ARG A 1069 -42.52 -13.37 -12.61
CA ARG A 1069 -43.79 -12.98 -11.98
C ARG A 1069 -44.87 -12.72 -13.05
N PRO A 1070 -46.16 -12.90 -12.73
CA PRO A 1070 -47.26 -12.52 -13.62
C PRO A 1070 -47.13 -11.07 -14.09
N GLY A 1071 -47.14 -10.85 -15.41
CA GLY A 1071 -47.09 -9.50 -16.01
C GLY A 1071 -45.69 -8.87 -16.09
N GLU A 1072 -44.64 -9.49 -15.54
CA GLU A 1072 -43.25 -9.06 -15.73
C GLU A 1072 -42.61 -9.79 -16.92
N SER A 1073 -41.77 -9.10 -17.70
CA SER A 1073 -41.04 -9.70 -18.84
C SER A 1073 -39.66 -10.23 -18.47
N LYS A 1074 -39.22 -10.05 -17.21
CA LYS A 1074 -37.89 -10.39 -16.72
C LYS A 1074 -37.96 -11.30 -15.51
N PRO A 1075 -37.00 -12.23 -15.35
CA PRO A 1075 -37.02 -13.16 -14.22
C PRO A 1075 -36.75 -12.45 -12.90
N ALA A 1076 -37.40 -12.93 -11.84
CA ALA A 1076 -37.12 -12.54 -10.46
C ALA A 1076 -36.20 -13.56 -9.77
N ILE A 1077 -36.23 -14.83 -10.23
CA ILE A 1077 -35.37 -15.91 -9.73
C ILE A 1077 -34.77 -16.64 -10.94
N GLU A 1078 -33.47 -16.90 -10.90
CA GLU A 1078 -32.72 -17.66 -11.90
C GLU A 1078 -31.83 -18.69 -11.19
N VAL A 1079 -31.84 -19.94 -11.64
CA VAL A 1079 -31.00 -21.01 -11.06
C VAL A 1079 -30.08 -21.57 -12.13
N HIS A 1080 -28.77 -21.45 -11.93
CA HIS A 1080 -27.75 -22.06 -12.77
C HIS A 1080 -27.47 -23.51 -12.35
N THR A 1081 -27.91 -24.46 -13.15
CA THR A 1081 -27.98 -25.88 -12.78
C THR A 1081 -26.79 -26.73 -13.25
N LYS A 1082 -25.86 -26.18 -14.05
CA LYS A 1082 -24.77 -26.94 -14.70
C LYS A 1082 -23.35 -26.41 -14.38
N ARG A 1083 -23.16 -25.84 -13.18
CA ARG A 1083 -21.85 -25.43 -12.63
C ARG A 1083 -21.30 -26.52 -11.70
N ARG A 1084 -19.99 -26.76 -11.71
CA ARG A 1084 -19.40 -27.94 -11.04
C ARG A 1084 -19.29 -27.81 -9.53
N THR A 1085 -18.99 -26.60 -9.06
CA THR A 1085 -18.64 -26.30 -7.66
C THR A 1085 -19.87 -26.05 -6.80
N SER A 1086 -20.92 -25.46 -7.37
CA SER A 1086 -22.16 -25.07 -6.67
C SER A 1086 -23.33 -24.96 -7.65
N ILE A 1087 -24.56 -25.01 -7.12
CA ILE A 1087 -25.79 -24.57 -7.78
C ILE A 1087 -25.92 -23.07 -7.46
N ASP A 1088 -25.89 -22.22 -8.47
CA ASP A 1088 -25.96 -20.78 -8.22
C ASP A 1088 -27.41 -20.30 -8.39
N LEU A 1089 -27.99 -19.85 -7.29
CA LEU A 1089 -29.29 -19.21 -7.19
C LEU A 1089 -29.10 -17.70 -7.30
N GLU A 1090 -29.58 -17.10 -8.37
CA GLU A 1090 -29.53 -15.66 -8.64
C GLU A 1090 -30.93 -15.06 -8.46
N LEU A 1091 -31.01 -14.01 -7.64
CA LEU A 1091 -32.26 -13.38 -7.22
C LEU A 1091 -32.21 -11.90 -7.58
N TYR A 1092 -33.25 -11.40 -8.23
CA TYR A 1092 -33.30 -10.02 -8.72
C TYR A 1092 -34.29 -9.19 -7.91
N ALA A 1093 -33.82 -8.07 -7.36
CA ALA A 1093 -34.60 -7.12 -6.57
C ALA A 1093 -34.34 -5.67 -7.02
N PRO A 1094 -35.21 -4.70 -6.69
CA PRO A 1094 -34.91 -3.28 -6.93
C PRO A 1094 -33.59 -2.86 -6.26
N ALA A 1095 -32.90 -1.88 -6.85
CA ALA A 1095 -31.63 -1.37 -6.31
C ALA A 1095 -31.78 -0.87 -4.87
N GLY A 1096 -30.87 -1.28 -3.98
CA GLY A 1096 -30.86 -0.87 -2.58
C GLY A 1096 -31.82 -1.63 -1.66
N THR A 1097 -32.48 -2.70 -2.14
CA THR A 1097 -33.44 -3.46 -1.33
C THR A 1097 -32.76 -4.33 -0.27
N PHE A 1098 -31.57 -4.88 -0.57
CA PHE A 1098 -30.87 -5.81 0.34
C PHE A 1098 -29.39 -5.45 0.50
N GLY A 1099 -28.86 -5.59 1.72
CA GLY A 1099 -27.43 -5.42 2.03
C GLY A 1099 -26.68 -6.74 2.13
N LEU A 1100 -25.36 -6.74 1.91
CA LEU A 1100 -24.48 -7.92 2.04
C LEU A 1100 -24.62 -8.66 3.40
N GLY A 1101 -25.02 -7.94 4.45
CA GLY A 1101 -25.24 -8.51 5.79
C GLY A 1101 -26.48 -9.41 5.90
N GLN A 1102 -27.51 -9.21 5.07
CA GLN A 1102 -28.78 -9.97 5.15
C GLN A 1102 -28.70 -11.34 4.49
N ILE A 1103 -27.76 -11.54 3.58
CA ILE A 1103 -27.51 -12.83 2.90
C ILE A 1103 -26.33 -13.56 3.53
N ALA A 1104 -25.82 -13.09 4.67
CA ALA A 1104 -24.53 -13.52 5.18
C ALA A 1104 -24.48 -14.98 5.64
N THR A 1105 -25.64 -15.55 5.93
CA THR A 1105 -25.84 -16.93 6.38
C THR A 1105 -26.29 -17.86 5.26
N LEU A 1106 -26.52 -17.35 4.04
CA LEU A 1106 -27.12 -18.10 2.94
C LEU A 1106 -26.05 -18.70 2.00
N GLY A 1107 -26.05 -20.02 1.87
CA GLY A 1107 -25.16 -20.75 0.96
C GLY A 1107 -23.67 -20.67 1.30
N GLU A 1108 -22.85 -21.21 0.40
CA GLU A 1108 -21.38 -21.28 0.53
C GLU A 1108 -20.69 -20.02 -0.02
N THR A 1109 -21.17 -19.52 -1.16
CA THR A 1109 -20.65 -18.31 -1.83
C THR A 1109 -21.77 -17.31 -2.04
N ARG A 1110 -21.48 -16.02 -1.86
CA ARG A 1110 -22.49 -14.95 -1.93
C ARG A 1110 -21.94 -13.68 -2.53
N GLU A 1111 -22.62 -13.17 -3.54
CA GLU A 1111 -22.24 -11.94 -4.23
C GLU A 1111 -23.49 -11.07 -4.42
N VAL A 1112 -23.33 -9.77 -4.21
CA VAL A 1112 -24.35 -8.78 -4.55
C VAL A 1112 -23.75 -7.90 -5.63
N ASP A 1113 -24.34 -7.96 -6.82
CA ASP A 1113 -23.92 -7.19 -7.99
C ASP A 1113 -25.08 -6.34 -8.50
N THR A 1114 -24.79 -5.43 -9.43
CA THR A 1114 -25.82 -4.68 -10.15
C THR A 1114 -26.04 -5.35 -11.50
N ALA A 1115 -27.23 -5.91 -11.72
CA ALA A 1115 -27.61 -6.45 -13.01
C ALA A 1115 -27.62 -5.37 -14.09
N ARG A 1116 -27.45 -5.78 -15.36
CA ARG A 1116 -27.38 -4.88 -16.52
C ARG A 1116 -28.62 -3.99 -16.71
N ASP A 1117 -29.73 -4.34 -16.07
CA ASP A 1117 -30.96 -3.58 -16.10
C ASP A 1117 -31.18 -2.67 -14.88
N GLY A 1118 -30.14 -2.48 -14.06
CA GLY A 1118 -30.15 -1.62 -12.89
C GLY A 1118 -30.78 -2.24 -11.63
N ARG A 1119 -31.27 -3.49 -11.71
CA ARG A 1119 -31.72 -4.23 -10.52
C ARG A 1119 -30.52 -4.77 -9.74
N GLN A 1120 -30.70 -4.96 -8.44
CA GLN A 1120 -29.74 -5.66 -7.60
C GLN A 1120 -29.83 -7.16 -7.86
N ALA A 1121 -28.71 -7.79 -8.21
CA ALA A 1121 -28.60 -9.23 -8.43
C ALA A 1121 -27.85 -9.88 -7.25
N ILE A 1122 -28.51 -10.81 -6.59
CA ILE A 1122 -28.00 -11.51 -5.42
C ILE A 1122 -27.73 -12.96 -5.83
N ARG A 1123 -26.45 -13.36 -5.87
CA ARG A 1123 -26.05 -14.73 -6.18
C ARG A 1123 -25.72 -15.50 -4.91
N ILE A 1124 -26.28 -16.69 -4.77
CA ILE A 1124 -26.07 -17.62 -3.65
C ILE A 1124 -25.67 -18.98 -4.23
N GLY A 1125 -24.48 -19.47 -3.87
CA GLY A 1125 -23.98 -20.78 -4.27
C GLY A 1125 -24.36 -21.87 -3.26
N LEU A 1126 -25.05 -22.91 -3.71
CA LEU A 1126 -25.55 -24.01 -2.87
C LEU A 1126 -24.86 -25.32 -3.25
N VAL A 1127 -24.34 -26.04 -2.27
CA VAL A 1127 -23.58 -27.29 -2.45
C VAL A 1127 -24.22 -28.50 -1.78
N ALA A 1128 -25.12 -28.28 -0.81
CA ALA A 1128 -25.75 -29.35 -0.03
C ALA A 1128 -27.25 -29.08 0.25
N ALA A 1129 -28.01 -30.17 0.40
CA ALA A 1129 -29.46 -30.14 0.60
C ALA A 1129 -29.88 -29.43 1.90
N SER A 1130 -29.01 -29.47 2.92
CA SER A 1130 -29.19 -28.73 4.18
C SER A 1130 -29.27 -27.22 3.99
N GLN A 1131 -28.55 -26.66 2.99
CA GLN A 1131 -28.55 -25.22 2.69
C GLN A 1131 -29.83 -24.79 1.99
N VAL A 1132 -30.44 -25.68 1.21
CA VAL A 1132 -31.75 -25.46 0.58
C VAL A 1132 -32.87 -25.52 1.62
N SER A 1133 -32.73 -26.42 2.58
CA SER A 1133 -33.68 -26.60 3.68
C SER A 1133 -33.58 -25.51 4.76
N ASP A 1134 -32.65 -24.56 4.60
CA ASP A 1134 -32.44 -23.47 5.55
C ASP A 1134 -33.69 -22.56 5.64
N THR A 1135 -34.18 -22.39 6.87
CA THR A 1135 -35.29 -21.51 7.19
C THR A 1135 -35.05 -20.07 6.76
N ASP A 1136 -33.81 -19.59 6.80
CA ASP A 1136 -33.47 -18.22 6.40
C ASP A 1136 -33.48 -18.06 4.89
N LEU A 1137 -33.03 -19.07 4.12
CA LEU A 1137 -33.17 -19.07 2.66
C LEU A 1137 -34.64 -19.04 2.25
N LYS A 1138 -35.48 -19.82 2.92
CA LYS A 1138 -36.94 -19.83 2.68
C LYS A 1138 -37.60 -18.49 3.01
N LYS A 1139 -37.21 -17.83 4.11
CA LYS A 1139 -37.69 -16.48 4.45
C LYS A 1139 -37.23 -15.46 3.43
N PHE A 1140 -35.98 -15.55 2.98
CA PHE A 1140 -35.39 -14.64 2.02
C PHE A 1140 -36.05 -14.74 0.65
N LEU A 1141 -36.30 -15.97 0.16
CA LEU A 1141 -37.05 -16.21 -1.07
C LEU A 1141 -38.48 -15.65 -1.01
N LYS A 1142 -39.14 -15.67 0.16
CA LYS A 1142 -40.45 -15.02 0.36
C LYS A 1142 -40.39 -13.49 0.40
N GLN A 1143 -39.28 -12.89 0.82
CA GLN A 1143 -39.09 -11.44 0.74
C GLN A 1143 -38.88 -10.99 -0.70
N ILE A 1144 -38.18 -11.81 -1.49
CA ILE A 1144 -37.95 -11.56 -2.92
C ILE A 1144 -39.19 -11.91 -3.74
N TRP A 1145 -40.04 -12.82 -3.28
CA TRP A 1145 -41.32 -13.14 -3.89
C TRP A 1145 -42.47 -12.96 -2.88
N PRO A 1146 -42.86 -11.69 -2.60
CA PRO A 1146 -44.00 -11.42 -1.72
C PRO A 1146 -45.28 -11.99 -2.35
N VAL A 1147 -46.07 -12.69 -1.54
CA VAL A 1147 -47.33 -13.36 -1.91
C VAL A 1147 -48.39 -12.35 -2.32
#